data_AF-A0A661MCB1-F1
#
_entry.id   AF-A0A661MCB1-F1
#
_cell.length_a   1.000
_cell.length_b   1.000
_cell.length_c   1.000
_cell.angle_alpha   90.00
_cell.angle_beta   90.00
_cell.angle_gamma   90.00
#
_symmetry.space_group_name_H-M   'P 1'
#
loop_
_entity.id
_entity.type
_entity.pdbx_description
1 polymer ?
#
loop_
_entity_poly.entity_id
_entity_poly.type
_entity_poly.pdbx_seq_one_letter_code
_entity_poly.pdbx_strand_id
1 'polypeptide(L)'
;MTISTQTIEKIFQQEKNPDGFFLELGNVVLEEFTDIKLIGDIERPEGRNTYEALKEYLKTLLEYFDRFPLHIFENEDGHYRAVMSLYFVWTGIFLYGEEQGHELWPHIFQGLGYGHDPNLSWQCGRLFMKCLRENDLESFDNVSSGNVYVTRILLHGLIPERYIERFVREFLLESLSEPGGFHKSGHALIEDWITQKYLVPKPIERFLRYGWPVNVQLVERFLDMAREWDEGDSSHWRQWGLPKYMVDAFIRCVQGDHNNIIKKGKASKRGERAFLVFDYTNQSQPIIVLPSQKLDEEGEIEISYKKAGEQATETKTLRVSTQLVDESLYSEQQELQVGPSDYWQITVGNNMQPVIYNYPEAESGIKIPLYFFSGNSGKAIKLGPDRRIPEEIIVVYPEDAILELSGGTFLSEPIALQGKWRGWTCAFCNLDEKGDFHYYGPNCSFTTDIEEHLLFRRFDEQADEPSLFSQHKAPHWMKCNNEMPIFFDPKGLHIYFSNQSYRIWRRGAGRLRRLDLPLGRLESIPFGLSDARKMENGRMVPVPWVDNIEPGVYEVCLRGPIGVEDFKMPFLYLPILRCERALSEERMPVVKEFLLEFSEMVPMLTFEGTEILIDSENCKAMVFLKEDRADAYCALKIFHNTAMPITLLLERSEIRWVRHSESGLYDWPYWRARPEIIPIQRLNEIRDSRALIEIDPAPLATFRGGPKVLPSGRLRIVFQGRKNENAPMDSLMSYEASKFKRGFRTIWLIDLKQFSDQMMDLQSYQRADISIDCGGPEKDIPLFTLLRYPEYENFRVLSPMVTQNAEKLQIIWDERPNEPRKNRALKIYPLGQPDRSTYVPIPDGQKPPIGISLERAEEAGQWVAEIDIRHGRFQTSRFHEIPSIARTRWFRFPKNWCDWVEWAFSPTVECLGHFDNDENYLGTIDSQAMPWTYFLHVFHRSIGQESCKELRNLLGEKILNLALPFSEGSKWEIKSDSRTFLRLLVISSSVDATEAGLRCFGGCSPIQWCYIPKQIQMQLQMEQSSRFLGKAGTVWTLQQTLKDKEPLLASET
;
A
#
# COMPACT_ATOMS: atom_id res chain seq x y z
N MET A 1 -11.82 28.53 -31.61
CA MET A 1 -12.38 28.99 -32.89
C MET A 1 -11.23 29.72 -33.57
N THR A 2 -11.47 30.49 -34.64
CA THR A 2 -10.46 31.24 -35.39
C THR A 2 -10.86 32.71 -35.39
N ILE A 3 -9.90 33.64 -35.31
CA ILE A 3 -10.20 35.05 -35.58
C ILE A 3 -9.92 35.27 -37.06
N SER A 4 -10.98 35.41 -37.86
CA SER A 4 -10.88 35.65 -39.31
C SER A 4 -10.96 37.13 -39.63
N THR A 5 -10.50 37.51 -40.83
CA THR A 5 -10.68 38.86 -41.35
C THR A 5 -12.15 39.27 -41.33
N GLN A 6 -13.06 38.37 -41.74
CA GLN A 6 -14.50 38.63 -41.78
C GLN A 6 -15.08 38.95 -40.39
N THR A 7 -14.61 38.28 -39.33
CA THR A 7 -15.06 38.56 -37.96
C THR A 7 -14.68 39.98 -37.55
N ILE A 8 -13.42 40.38 -37.77
CA ILE A 8 -12.92 41.71 -37.41
C ILE A 8 -13.66 42.79 -38.23
N GLU A 9 -13.80 42.57 -39.55
CA GLU A 9 -14.51 43.48 -40.46
C GLU A 9 -15.96 43.68 -40.04
N LYS A 10 -16.66 42.59 -39.73
CA LYS A 10 -18.06 42.63 -39.31
C LYS A 10 -18.23 43.42 -38.01
N ILE A 11 -17.38 43.15 -37.01
CA ILE A 11 -17.42 43.87 -35.73
C ILE A 11 -17.15 45.35 -35.96
N PHE A 12 -16.15 45.70 -36.77
CA PHE A 12 -15.85 47.11 -37.10
C PHE A 12 -17.00 47.82 -37.84
N GLN A 13 -17.67 47.13 -38.76
CA GLN A 13 -18.81 47.70 -39.49
C GLN A 13 -20.04 47.94 -38.60
N GLN A 14 -20.25 47.07 -37.60
CA GLN A 14 -21.34 47.16 -36.62
C GLN A 14 -21.04 48.21 -35.55
N GLU A 15 -19.84 48.15 -34.97
CA GLU A 15 -19.37 49.00 -33.88
C GLU A 15 -18.32 49.99 -34.38
N LYS A 16 -18.78 51.11 -34.93
CA LYS A 16 -17.90 52.16 -35.50
C LYS A 16 -17.22 53.04 -34.46
N ASN A 17 -17.54 52.87 -33.18
CA ASN A 17 -16.92 53.60 -32.08
C ASN A 17 -15.88 52.70 -31.36
N PRO A 18 -14.82 53.28 -30.76
CA PRO A 18 -13.77 52.50 -30.12
C PRO A 18 -14.30 51.54 -29.04
N ASP A 19 -15.20 51.99 -28.17
CA ASP A 19 -15.62 51.23 -27.00
C ASP A 19 -16.43 49.98 -27.36
N GLY A 20 -17.38 50.11 -28.29
CA GLY A 20 -18.14 49.00 -28.83
C GLY A 20 -17.25 47.99 -29.56
N PHE A 21 -16.27 48.46 -30.34
CA PHE A 21 -15.35 47.56 -31.05
C PHE A 21 -14.47 46.77 -30.08
N PHE A 22 -13.86 47.44 -29.10
CA PHE A 22 -13.00 46.79 -28.12
C PHE A 22 -13.80 45.84 -27.23
N LEU A 23 -15.04 46.15 -26.88
CA LEU A 23 -15.92 45.24 -26.16
C LEU A 23 -16.23 43.98 -26.97
N GLU A 24 -16.75 44.12 -28.19
CA GLU A 24 -17.17 42.97 -29.02
C GLU A 24 -15.99 42.12 -29.48
N LEU A 25 -14.92 42.74 -30.01
CA LEU A 25 -13.72 42.00 -30.37
C LEU A 25 -13.00 41.47 -29.13
N GLY A 26 -12.98 42.24 -28.04
CA GLY A 26 -12.42 41.81 -26.76
C GLY A 26 -13.12 40.58 -26.21
N ASN A 27 -14.45 40.48 -26.31
CA ASN A 27 -15.20 39.29 -25.91
C ASN A 27 -14.72 38.06 -26.70
N VAL A 28 -14.54 38.21 -28.03
CA VAL A 28 -14.02 37.15 -28.88
C VAL A 28 -12.59 36.77 -28.46
N VAL A 29 -11.71 37.75 -28.22
CA VAL A 29 -10.32 37.48 -27.84
C VAL A 29 -10.20 36.85 -26.44
N LEU A 30 -10.98 37.33 -25.47
CA LEU A 30 -11.01 36.78 -24.11
C LEU A 30 -11.56 35.36 -24.11
N GLU A 31 -12.58 35.06 -24.93
CA GLU A 31 -13.04 33.68 -25.12
C GLU A 31 -11.94 32.78 -25.71
N GLU A 32 -11.10 33.32 -26.58
CA GLU A 32 -9.96 32.58 -27.13
C GLU A 32 -8.84 32.38 -26.09
N PHE A 33 -8.62 33.35 -25.19
CA PHE A 33 -7.62 33.27 -24.12
C PHE A 33 -7.93 32.17 -23.09
N THR A 34 -9.21 31.80 -22.90
CA THR A 34 -9.55 30.73 -21.95
C THR A 34 -9.01 29.34 -22.33
N ASP A 35 -8.53 29.16 -23.56
CA ASP A 35 -8.19 27.84 -24.11
C ASP A 35 -6.71 27.68 -24.45
N ILE A 36 -5.89 28.71 -24.24
CA ILE A 36 -4.51 28.75 -24.71
C ILE A 36 -3.61 29.22 -23.57
N LYS A 37 -2.34 28.84 -23.63
CA LYS A 37 -1.30 29.47 -22.78
C LYS A 37 -0.50 30.53 -23.53
N LEU A 38 -0.56 30.52 -24.87
CA LEU A 38 0.19 31.43 -25.73
C LEU A 38 -0.73 32.12 -26.74
N ILE A 39 -0.71 33.45 -26.77
CA ILE A 39 -1.54 34.27 -27.67
C ILE A 39 -1.29 33.94 -29.15
N GLY A 40 -0.07 33.52 -29.52
CA GLY A 40 0.29 33.14 -30.88
C GLY A 40 -0.46 31.91 -31.42
N ASP A 41 -1.00 31.06 -30.53
CA ASP A 41 -1.77 29.86 -30.87
C ASP A 41 -3.18 30.18 -31.41
N ILE A 42 -3.66 31.42 -31.26
CA ILE A 42 -4.93 31.84 -31.87
C ILE A 42 -4.81 31.75 -33.39
N GLU A 43 -5.60 30.87 -33.99
CA GLU A 43 -5.53 30.59 -35.41
C GLU A 43 -6.06 31.77 -36.23
N ARG A 44 -5.28 32.12 -37.26
CA ARG A 44 -5.53 33.21 -38.22
C ARG A 44 -5.73 32.56 -39.60
N PRO A 45 -6.97 32.27 -40.04
CA PRO A 45 -7.23 31.49 -41.25
C PRO A 45 -6.60 32.10 -42.50
N GLU A 46 -6.61 33.43 -42.62
CA GLU A 46 -6.06 34.18 -43.74
C GLU A 46 -4.62 34.68 -43.50
N GLY A 47 -3.96 34.22 -42.43
CA GLY A 47 -2.57 34.54 -42.12
C GLY A 47 -2.33 36.05 -41.95
N ARG A 48 -1.42 36.61 -42.74
CA ARG A 48 -1.05 38.03 -42.67
C ARG A 48 -2.23 38.97 -42.96
N ASN A 49 -3.18 38.58 -43.80
CA ASN A 49 -4.33 39.44 -44.14
C ASN A 49 -5.20 39.74 -42.92
N THR A 50 -5.38 38.76 -42.04
CA THR A 50 -6.11 38.93 -40.77
C THR A 50 -5.43 39.95 -39.86
N TYR A 51 -4.08 39.91 -39.79
CA TYR A 51 -3.30 40.88 -39.03
C TYR A 51 -3.39 42.29 -39.61
N GLU A 52 -3.26 42.44 -40.93
CA GLU A 52 -3.36 43.75 -41.58
C GLU A 52 -4.75 44.36 -41.38
N ALA A 53 -5.82 43.56 -41.43
CA ALA A 53 -7.17 44.01 -41.11
C ALA A 53 -7.26 44.54 -39.67
N LEU A 54 -6.80 43.77 -38.67
CA LEU A 54 -6.76 44.21 -37.27
C LEU A 54 -6.00 45.54 -37.13
N LYS A 55 -4.83 45.64 -37.76
CA LYS A 55 -3.97 46.82 -37.71
C LYS A 55 -4.67 48.06 -38.29
N GLU A 56 -5.25 47.96 -39.48
CA GLU A 56 -5.92 49.09 -40.15
C GLU A 56 -7.17 49.55 -39.39
N TYR A 57 -7.96 48.62 -38.83
CA TYR A 57 -9.13 48.98 -38.03
C TYR A 57 -8.77 49.58 -36.67
N LEU A 58 -7.76 49.03 -35.98
CA LEU A 58 -7.24 49.65 -34.76
C LEU A 58 -6.69 51.05 -35.03
N LYS A 59 -5.93 51.24 -36.12
CA LYS A 59 -5.46 52.56 -36.51
C LYS A 59 -6.62 53.52 -36.73
N THR A 60 -7.63 53.13 -37.50
CA THR A 60 -8.82 53.96 -37.79
C THR A 60 -9.58 54.33 -36.51
N LEU A 61 -9.72 53.40 -35.56
CA LEU A 61 -10.39 53.66 -34.27
C LEU A 61 -9.55 54.51 -33.32
N LEU A 62 -8.23 54.40 -33.39
CA LEU A 62 -7.34 55.16 -32.53
C LEU A 62 -7.02 56.55 -33.09
N GLU A 63 -7.29 56.82 -34.38
CA GLU A 63 -7.22 58.16 -34.97
C GLU A 63 -8.20 59.16 -34.33
N TYR A 64 -9.27 58.67 -33.65
CA TYR A 64 -10.18 59.51 -32.87
C TYR A 64 -9.54 60.14 -31.63
N PHE A 65 -8.39 59.65 -31.18
CA PHE A 65 -7.67 60.18 -30.02
C PHE A 65 -6.47 61.02 -30.46
N ASP A 66 -6.38 62.26 -29.99
CA ASP A 66 -5.25 63.17 -30.27
C ASP A 66 -3.91 62.64 -29.74
N ARG A 67 -3.95 61.74 -28.76
CA ARG A 67 -2.80 61.07 -28.14
C ARG A 67 -3.15 59.62 -27.84
N PHE A 68 -2.14 58.76 -27.78
CA PHE A 68 -2.34 57.34 -27.46
C PHE A 68 -3.12 57.17 -26.14
N PRO A 69 -4.28 56.50 -26.14
CA PRO A 69 -5.21 56.51 -25.03
C PRO A 69 -4.82 55.53 -23.91
N LEU A 70 -3.60 55.67 -23.38
CA LEU A 70 -3.05 54.77 -22.37
C LEU A 70 -3.94 54.64 -21.13
N HIS A 71 -4.54 55.75 -20.70
CA HIS A 71 -5.43 55.79 -19.54
C HIS A 71 -6.67 54.90 -19.70
N ILE A 72 -7.15 54.69 -20.93
CA ILE A 72 -8.26 53.78 -21.25
C ILE A 72 -7.77 52.34 -21.10
N PHE A 73 -6.61 52.00 -21.66
CA PHE A 73 -6.03 50.66 -21.55
C PHE A 73 -5.63 50.27 -20.11
N GLU A 74 -5.22 51.24 -19.28
CA GLU A 74 -4.87 51.05 -17.87
C GLU A 74 -6.08 50.91 -16.94
N ASN A 75 -7.13 51.75 -17.13
CA ASN A 75 -8.24 51.90 -16.18
C ASN A 75 -9.56 51.24 -16.61
N GLU A 76 -9.75 50.92 -17.90
CA GLU A 76 -10.96 50.24 -18.36
C GLU A 76 -10.81 48.71 -18.41
N ASP A 77 -11.94 48.07 -18.74
CA ASP A 77 -12.21 46.62 -18.76
C ASP A 77 -11.13 45.79 -19.49
N GLY A 78 -10.99 44.51 -19.12
CA GLY A 78 -9.96 43.59 -19.65
C GLY A 78 -9.97 43.43 -21.18
N HIS A 79 -11.09 43.76 -21.82
CA HIS A 79 -11.31 43.74 -23.27
C HIS A 79 -10.25 44.52 -24.07
N TYR A 80 -9.95 45.76 -23.68
CA TYR A 80 -8.97 46.58 -24.40
C TYR A 80 -7.56 45.98 -24.33
N ARG A 81 -7.17 45.52 -23.13
CA ARG A 81 -5.86 44.89 -22.92
C ARG A 81 -5.72 43.60 -23.72
N ALA A 82 -6.79 42.83 -23.86
CA ALA A 82 -6.80 41.60 -24.64
C ALA A 82 -6.57 41.87 -26.13
N VAL A 83 -7.32 42.79 -26.73
CA VAL A 83 -7.18 43.15 -28.15
C VAL A 83 -5.80 43.75 -28.44
N MET A 84 -5.30 44.63 -27.56
CA MET A 84 -3.97 45.22 -27.71
C MET A 84 -2.85 44.18 -27.56
N SER A 85 -2.99 43.24 -26.62
CA SER A 85 -2.02 42.14 -26.43
C SER A 85 -1.99 41.19 -27.63
N LEU A 86 -3.16 40.90 -28.22
CA LEU A 86 -3.26 40.17 -29.49
C LEU A 86 -2.49 40.88 -30.60
N TYR A 87 -2.74 42.20 -30.76
CA TYR A 87 -2.05 43.01 -31.75
C TYR A 87 -0.53 43.01 -31.55
N PHE A 88 -0.03 43.20 -30.33
CA PHE A 88 1.40 43.19 -30.02
C PHE A 88 2.08 41.88 -30.43
N VAL A 89 1.45 40.74 -30.10
CA VAL A 89 1.98 39.42 -30.42
C VAL A 89 1.95 39.18 -31.92
N TRP A 90 0.86 39.51 -32.62
CA TRP A 90 0.78 39.35 -34.07
C TRP A 90 1.76 40.27 -34.82
N THR A 91 1.96 41.51 -34.36
CA THR A 91 3.02 42.39 -34.89
C THR A 91 4.40 41.74 -34.72
N GLY A 92 4.65 41.07 -33.58
CA GLY A 92 5.86 40.29 -33.35
C GLY A 92 6.05 39.15 -34.35
N ILE A 93 4.97 38.43 -34.69
CA ILE A 93 5.00 37.31 -35.64
C ILE A 93 5.34 37.78 -37.07
N PHE A 94 4.76 38.89 -37.53
CA PHE A 94 4.87 39.32 -38.94
C PHE A 94 5.98 40.34 -39.21
N LEU A 95 6.28 41.25 -38.27
CA LEU A 95 7.17 42.38 -38.54
C LEU A 95 8.55 42.27 -37.87
N TYR A 96 8.70 41.58 -36.74
CA TYR A 96 9.96 41.61 -35.98
C TYR A 96 11.17 40.97 -36.69
N GLY A 97 12.32 41.68 -36.75
CA GLY A 97 13.58 41.22 -37.36
C GLY A 97 14.89 42.03 -37.57
N GLU A 98 15.86 41.46 -38.31
CA GLU A 98 17.24 41.98 -38.42
C GLU A 98 17.44 43.25 -39.27
N GLU A 99 16.74 43.40 -40.41
CA GLU A 99 16.86 44.59 -41.27
C GLU A 99 16.27 45.88 -40.65
N GLN A 100 15.58 45.76 -39.51
CA GLN A 100 14.76 46.82 -38.92
C GLN A 100 15.18 47.17 -37.47
N GLY A 101 16.46 46.97 -37.13
CA GLY A 101 17.04 47.45 -35.88
C GLY A 101 16.68 46.63 -34.62
N HIS A 102 16.01 45.49 -34.75
CA HIS A 102 15.55 44.66 -33.62
C HIS A 102 14.59 45.36 -32.63
N GLU A 103 13.89 46.40 -33.08
CA GLU A 103 12.96 47.17 -32.26
C GLU A 103 11.51 46.82 -32.64
N LEU A 104 10.75 46.24 -31.69
CA LEU A 104 9.35 45.88 -31.91
C LEU A 104 8.40 47.09 -31.76
N TRP A 105 8.66 47.92 -30.74
CA TRP A 105 7.79 49.03 -30.37
C TRP A 105 7.59 50.07 -31.49
N PRO A 106 8.60 50.48 -32.28
CA PRO A 106 8.39 51.40 -33.39
C PRO A 106 7.34 50.91 -34.39
N HIS A 107 7.34 49.61 -34.71
CA HIS A 107 6.35 49.03 -35.63
C HIS A 107 4.95 48.99 -35.05
N ILE A 108 4.82 48.68 -33.75
CA ILE A 108 3.54 48.74 -33.03
C ILE A 108 2.96 50.16 -33.12
N PHE A 109 3.72 51.18 -32.76
CA PHE A 109 3.18 52.55 -32.74
C PHE A 109 2.95 53.11 -34.14
N GLN A 110 3.87 52.88 -35.09
CA GLN A 110 3.67 53.30 -36.48
C GLN A 110 2.45 52.63 -37.11
N GLY A 111 2.23 51.35 -36.84
CA GLY A 111 1.06 50.60 -37.31
C GLY A 111 -0.26 51.16 -36.81
N LEU A 112 -0.27 51.77 -35.62
CA LEU A 112 -1.43 52.41 -35.01
C LEU A 112 -1.53 53.92 -35.30
N GLY A 113 -0.61 54.50 -36.08
CA GLY A 113 -0.62 55.92 -36.44
C GLY A 113 0.08 56.86 -35.45
N TYR A 114 0.84 56.35 -34.49
CA TYR A 114 1.53 57.13 -33.45
C TYR A 114 3.05 57.13 -33.61
N GLY A 115 3.71 58.17 -33.09
CA GLY A 115 5.16 58.21 -32.94
C GLY A 115 5.64 57.31 -31.79
N HIS A 116 6.84 56.75 -31.92
CA HIS A 116 7.45 55.93 -30.86
C HIS A 116 7.91 56.79 -29.68
N ASP A 117 7.44 56.45 -28.48
CA ASP A 117 7.89 57.03 -27.20
C ASP A 117 8.35 55.89 -26.25
N PRO A 118 9.61 55.89 -25.78
CA PRO A 118 10.11 54.87 -24.85
C PRO A 118 9.31 54.72 -23.55
N ASN A 119 8.73 55.80 -23.00
CA ASN A 119 7.91 55.72 -21.79
C ASN A 119 6.61 54.97 -22.07
N LEU A 120 6.01 55.26 -23.23
CA LEU A 120 4.79 54.61 -23.70
C LEU A 120 5.02 53.13 -23.97
N SER A 121 6.16 52.78 -24.60
CA SER A 121 6.60 51.40 -24.79
C SER A 121 6.68 50.62 -23.47
N TRP A 122 7.23 51.23 -22.42
CA TRP A 122 7.32 50.60 -21.10
C TRP A 122 5.95 50.40 -20.45
N GLN A 123 5.05 51.38 -20.57
CA GLN A 123 3.68 51.28 -20.05
C GLN A 123 2.86 50.22 -20.79
N CYS A 124 2.95 50.15 -22.12
CA CYS A 124 2.36 49.07 -22.93
C CYS A 124 2.92 47.69 -22.55
N GLY A 125 4.21 47.60 -22.23
CA GLY A 125 4.81 46.38 -21.68
C GLY A 125 4.18 45.93 -20.36
N ARG A 126 3.88 46.87 -19.44
CA ARG A 126 3.17 46.55 -18.19
C ARG A 126 1.72 46.14 -18.43
N LEU A 127 1.04 46.77 -19.39
CA LEU A 127 -0.32 46.40 -19.79
C LEU A 127 -0.37 44.97 -20.30
N PHE A 128 0.60 44.58 -21.13
CA PHE A 128 0.75 43.20 -21.60
C PHE A 128 0.89 42.23 -20.43
N MET A 129 1.82 42.50 -19.49
CA MET A 129 1.99 41.66 -18.30
C MET A 129 0.74 41.59 -17.41
N LYS A 130 -0.03 42.69 -17.31
CA LYS A 130 -1.31 42.71 -16.61
C LYS A 130 -2.32 41.80 -17.31
N CYS A 131 -2.41 41.88 -18.64
CA CYS A 131 -3.26 41.01 -19.45
C CYS A 131 -2.93 39.53 -19.27
N LEU A 132 -1.64 39.16 -19.26
CA LEU A 132 -1.22 37.76 -19.05
C LEU A 132 -1.71 37.21 -17.71
N ARG A 133 -1.51 37.99 -16.63
CA ARG A 133 -1.93 37.59 -15.27
C ARG A 133 -3.45 37.53 -15.12
N GLU A 134 -4.18 38.46 -15.71
CA GLU A 134 -5.65 38.49 -15.66
C GLU A 134 -6.29 37.29 -16.34
N ASN A 135 -5.59 36.66 -17.30
CA ASN A 135 -6.12 35.59 -18.14
C ASN A 135 -5.39 34.26 -17.98
N ASP A 136 -4.53 34.11 -16.96
CA ASP A 136 -3.75 32.88 -16.69
C ASP A 136 -2.94 32.39 -17.91
N LEU A 137 -2.27 33.31 -18.61
CA LEU A 137 -1.38 33.01 -19.74
C LEU A 137 0.08 32.88 -19.27
N GLU A 138 0.92 32.16 -20.03
CA GLU A 138 2.35 31.94 -19.69
C GLU A 138 3.11 33.27 -19.53
N SER A 139 3.86 33.46 -18.45
CA SER A 139 4.56 34.73 -18.17
C SER A 139 6.05 34.72 -18.49
N PHE A 140 6.66 33.54 -18.73
CA PHE A 140 8.09 33.37 -18.98
C PHE A 140 8.96 34.06 -17.91
N ASP A 141 8.84 33.60 -16.65
CA ASP A 141 9.47 34.24 -15.49
C ASP A 141 11.00 34.17 -15.49
N ASN A 142 11.57 33.22 -16.23
CA ASN A 142 13.02 33.08 -16.45
C ASN A 142 13.67 34.27 -17.20
N VAL A 143 12.88 35.15 -17.82
CA VAL A 143 13.38 36.37 -18.47
C VAL A 143 13.66 37.45 -17.41
N SER A 144 14.90 37.47 -16.90
CA SER A 144 15.36 38.35 -15.80
C SER A 144 16.17 39.59 -16.24
N SER A 145 16.62 39.68 -17.49
CA SER A 145 17.42 40.83 -17.98
C SER A 145 17.17 41.15 -19.47
N GLY A 146 17.48 42.40 -19.88
CA GLY A 146 17.37 42.87 -21.27
C GLY A 146 16.05 43.55 -21.64
N ASN A 147 15.57 43.38 -22.89
CA ASN A 147 14.26 43.87 -23.36
C ASN A 147 13.11 42.99 -22.82
N VAL A 148 12.95 42.99 -21.49
CA VAL A 148 12.08 42.11 -20.68
C VAL A 148 10.67 41.92 -21.26
N TYR A 149 10.01 42.98 -21.71
CA TYR A 149 8.65 42.91 -22.27
C TYR A 149 8.63 42.43 -23.73
N VAL A 150 9.53 42.95 -24.57
CA VAL A 150 9.61 42.57 -25.99
C VAL A 150 9.93 41.08 -26.11
N THR A 151 10.86 40.57 -25.31
CA THR A 151 11.19 39.14 -25.29
C THR A 151 9.94 38.31 -24.98
N ARG A 152 9.16 38.67 -23.96
CA ARG A 152 7.91 37.94 -23.61
C ARG A 152 6.87 38.00 -24.73
N ILE A 153 6.62 39.18 -25.32
CA ILE A 153 5.70 39.33 -26.45
C ILE A 153 6.10 38.41 -27.62
N LEU A 154 7.41 38.34 -27.92
CA LEU A 154 7.92 37.47 -28.97
C LEU A 154 7.78 35.98 -28.61
N LEU A 155 8.03 35.59 -27.36
CA LEU A 155 7.86 34.21 -26.91
C LEU A 155 6.40 33.74 -27.02
N HIS A 156 5.42 34.62 -26.75
CA HIS A 156 4.01 34.33 -27.04
C HIS A 156 3.71 34.18 -28.54
N GLY A 157 4.50 34.79 -29.41
CA GLY A 157 4.43 34.63 -30.86
C GLY A 157 5.19 33.42 -31.40
N LEU A 158 5.90 32.67 -30.54
CA LEU A 158 6.80 31.58 -30.89
C LEU A 158 7.91 32.06 -31.86
N ILE A 159 8.14 31.36 -32.97
CA ILE A 159 9.13 31.72 -33.99
C ILE A 159 8.42 32.53 -35.08
N PRO A 160 8.82 33.79 -35.36
CA PRO A 160 8.17 34.62 -36.37
C PRO A 160 8.13 33.95 -37.75
N GLU A 161 7.08 34.22 -38.53
CA GLU A 161 6.79 33.53 -39.80
C GLU A 161 7.94 33.63 -40.81
N ARG A 162 8.63 34.77 -40.88
CA ARG A 162 9.78 34.93 -41.79
C ARG A 162 11.01 34.08 -41.43
N TYR A 163 11.06 33.57 -40.19
CA TYR A 163 12.19 32.80 -39.67
C TYR A 163 11.88 31.32 -39.51
N ILE A 164 10.61 30.88 -39.62
CA ILE A 164 10.26 29.48 -39.36
C ILE A 164 10.87 28.52 -40.38
N GLU A 165 10.87 28.87 -41.68
CA GLU A 165 11.48 28.00 -42.70
C GLU A 165 12.99 27.89 -42.49
N ARG A 166 13.63 29.00 -42.09
CA ARG A 166 15.04 29.02 -41.73
C ARG A 166 15.32 28.15 -40.50
N PHE A 167 14.48 28.26 -39.48
CA PHE A 167 14.55 27.41 -38.29
C PHE A 167 14.40 25.93 -38.64
N VAL A 168 13.40 25.58 -39.45
CA VAL A 168 13.19 24.18 -39.87
C VAL A 168 14.39 23.68 -40.67
N ARG A 169 14.91 24.46 -41.63
CA ARG A 169 15.98 24.01 -42.51
C ARG A 169 17.35 23.95 -41.85
N GLU A 170 17.76 25.03 -41.19
CA GLU A 170 19.12 25.20 -40.64
C GLU A 170 19.28 24.60 -39.23
N PHE A 171 18.19 24.35 -38.50
CA PHE A 171 18.27 23.76 -37.16
C PHE A 171 17.68 22.35 -37.17
N LEU A 172 16.38 22.22 -37.44
CA LEU A 172 15.69 20.93 -37.33
C LEU A 172 16.19 19.90 -38.35
N LEU A 173 16.09 20.20 -39.64
CA LEU A 173 16.44 19.25 -40.71
C LEU A 173 17.95 18.97 -40.77
N GLU A 174 18.79 19.98 -40.53
CA GLU A 174 20.23 19.79 -40.42
C GLU A 174 20.58 18.83 -39.27
N SER A 175 20.01 19.06 -38.08
CA SER A 175 20.22 18.17 -36.93
C SER A 175 19.66 16.76 -37.16
N LEU A 176 18.52 16.62 -37.84
CA LEU A 176 17.95 15.32 -38.20
C LEU A 176 18.79 14.57 -39.25
N SER A 177 19.57 15.29 -40.06
CA SER A 177 20.47 14.72 -41.07
C SER A 177 21.79 14.22 -40.47
N GLU A 178 22.13 14.64 -39.26
CA GLU A 178 23.30 14.12 -38.53
C GLU A 178 23.09 12.66 -38.09
N PRO A 179 24.14 11.81 -38.05
CA PRO A 179 24.07 10.49 -37.43
C PRO A 179 23.61 10.61 -35.97
N GLY A 180 22.53 9.93 -35.59
CA GLY A 180 21.97 10.05 -34.24
C GLY A 180 20.96 11.20 -34.07
N GLY A 181 20.80 12.08 -35.05
CA GLY A 181 19.95 13.27 -34.99
C GLY A 181 18.50 13.00 -34.61
N PHE A 182 17.90 11.95 -35.19
CA PHE A 182 16.54 11.49 -34.86
C PHE A 182 16.35 11.06 -33.39
N HIS A 183 17.45 10.71 -32.71
CA HIS A 183 17.48 10.14 -31.37
C HIS A 183 17.73 11.19 -30.27
N LYS A 184 18.16 12.41 -30.65
CA LYS A 184 18.32 13.53 -29.72
C LYS A 184 16.96 14.02 -29.20
N SER A 185 16.91 14.45 -27.94
CA SER A 185 15.77 15.17 -27.38
C SER A 185 15.79 16.63 -27.86
N GLY A 186 14.63 17.29 -27.85
CA GLY A 186 14.53 18.72 -28.13
C GLY A 186 15.35 19.56 -27.16
N HIS A 187 15.48 19.11 -25.90
CA HIS A 187 16.41 19.71 -24.95
C HIS A 187 17.86 19.68 -25.43
N ALA A 188 18.34 18.48 -25.77
CA ALA A 188 19.72 18.29 -26.21
C ALA A 188 20.00 19.07 -27.50
N LEU A 189 19.05 19.09 -28.44
CA LEU A 189 19.15 19.89 -29.65
C LEU A 189 19.22 21.39 -29.34
N ILE A 190 18.38 21.90 -28.44
CA ILE A 190 18.43 23.32 -28.05
C ILE A 190 19.77 23.66 -27.39
N GLU A 191 20.31 22.80 -26.51
CA GLU A 191 21.62 23.01 -25.91
C GLU A 191 22.76 22.99 -26.95
N ASP A 192 22.73 22.04 -27.88
CA ASP A 192 23.66 21.97 -29.00
C ASP A 192 23.60 23.28 -29.83
N TRP A 193 22.40 23.75 -30.16
CA TRP A 193 22.21 24.98 -30.94
C TRP A 193 22.61 26.26 -30.21
N ILE A 194 22.51 26.29 -28.87
CA ILE A 194 22.95 27.42 -28.05
C ILE A 194 24.48 27.45 -27.93
N THR A 195 25.12 26.28 -27.83
CA THR A 195 26.57 26.14 -27.65
C THR A 195 27.33 26.27 -28.96
N GLN A 196 26.74 25.80 -30.06
CA GLN A 196 27.25 26.03 -31.41
C GLN A 196 27.05 27.52 -31.75
N LYS A 197 28.13 28.22 -32.08
CA LYS A 197 28.11 29.65 -32.47
C LYS A 197 27.51 29.83 -33.87
N TYR A 198 26.27 29.44 -34.07
CA TYR A 198 25.52 29.82 -35.26
C TYR A 198 25.30 31.33 -35.26
N LEU A 199 25.34 31.95 -36.44
CA LEU A 199 24.86 33.32 -36.62
C LEU A 199 23.31 33.27 -36.62
N VAL A 200 22.74 33.06 -35.43
CA VAL A 200 21.30 32.87 -35.23
C VAL A 200 20.60 34.22 -35.25
N PRO A 201 19.52 34.39 -36.03
CA PRO A 201 18.68 35.56 -35.90
C PRO A 201 18.22 35.75 -34.46
N LYS A 202 18.36 36.97 -33.92
CA LYS A 202 17.95 37.30 -32.55
C LYS A 202 16.58 36.75 -32.11
N PRO A 203 15.53 36.71 -32.94
CA PRO A 203 14.27 36.06 -32.54
C PRO A 203 14.41 34.56 -32.24
N ILE A 204 15.13 33.79 -33.07
CA ILE A 204 15.40 32.37 -32.82
C ILE A 204 16.30 32.23 -31.58
N GLU A 205 17.34 33.07 -31.44
CA GLU A 205 18.22 33.05 -30.26
C GLU A 205 17.44 33.28 -28.96
N ARG A 206 16.53 34.27 -28.94
CA ARG A 206 15.69 34.55 -27.76
C ARG A 206 14.74 33.39 -27.47
N PHE A 207 14.15 32.79 -28.49
CA PHE A 207 13.29 31.62 -28.34
C PHE A 207 14.06 30.43 -27.73
N LEU A 208 15.26 30.14 -28.24
CA LEU A 208 16.10 29.05 -27.72
C LEU A 208 16.55 29.30 -26.28
N ARG A 209 17.00 30.52 -25.95
CA ARG A 209 17.56 30.82 -24.62
C ARG A 209 16.53 31.07 -23.53
N TYR A 210 15.39 31.67 -23.88
CA TYR A 210 14.41 32.14 -22.89
C TYR A 210 13.04 31.48 -23.00
N GLY A 211 12.76 30.71 -24.06
CA GLY A 211 11.45 30.11 -24.29
C GLY A 211 11.13 28.88 -23.47
N TRP A 212 11.93 28.51 -22.47
CA TRP A 212 11.67 27.36 -21.62
C TRP A 212 10.36 27.53 -20.81
N PRO A 213 9.51 26.49 -20.66
CA PRO A 213 9.62 25.13 -21.21
C PRO A 213 9.00 24.96 -22.62
N VAL A 214 8.31 26.00 -23.12
CA VAL A 214 7.57 26.01 -24.39
C VAL A 214 8.45 25.63 -25.59
N ASN A 215 9.69 26.11 -25.62
CA ASN A 215 10.61 25.86 -26.73
C ASN A 215 10.97 24.37 -26.89
N VAL A 216 11.20 23.66 -25.79
CA VAL A 216 11.42 22.21 -25.78
C VAL A 216 10.19 21.48 -26.28
N GLN A 217 9.00 21.85 -25.79
CA GLN A 217 7.75 21.22 -26.23
C GLN A 217 7.54 21.41 -27.74
N LEU A 218 7.78 22.61 -28.26
CA LEU A 218 7.65 22.91 -29.69
C LEU A 218 8.64 22.11 -30.54
N VAL A 219 9.92 22.05 -30.15
CA VAL A 219 10.93 21.26 -30.87
C VAL A 219 10.57 19.77 -30.87
N GLU A 220 10.11 19.25 -29.73
CA GLU A 220 9.68 17.84 -29.63
C GLU A 220 8.48 17.54 -30.51
N ARG A 221 7.52 18.47 -30.63
CA ARG A 221 6.40 18.33 -31.59
C ARG A 221 6.85 18.32 -33.04
N PHE A 222 7.89 19.09 -33.41
CA PHE A 222 8.51 19.00 -34.73
C PHE A 222 9.24 17.67 -34.95
N LEU A 223 9.94 17.15 -33.94
CA LEU A 223 10.61 15.85 -34.03
C LEU A 223 9.60 14.71 -34.19
N ASP A 224 8.49 14.76 -33.46
CA ASP A 224 7.38 13.81 -33.61
C ASP A 224 6.80 13.87 -35.03
N MET A 225 6.56 15.07 -35.55
CA MET A 225 6.10 15.26 -36.94
C MET A 225 7.09 14.71 -37.96
N ALA A 226 8.40 14.91 -37.76
CA ALA A 226 9.42 14.37 -38.63
C ALA A 226 9.50 12.83 -38.58
N ARG A 227 9.29 12.22 -37.41
CA ARG A 227 9.32 10.76 -37.21
C ARG A 227 8.11 10.06 -37.83
N GLU A 228 6.93 10.65 -37.66
CA GLU A 228 5.64 10.10 -38.11
C GLU A 228 5.22 10.65 -39.49
N TRP A 229 6.10 11.37 -40.20
CA TRP A 229 5.79 12.07 -41.45
C TRP A 229 5.12 11.19 -42.51
N ASP A 230 5.59 9.95 -42.68
CA ASP A 230 5.03 9.01 -43.66
C ASP A 230 3.70 8.36 -43.21
N GLU A 231 3.35 8.47 -41.92
CA GLU A 231 2.16 7.84 -41.30
C GLU A 231 1.04 8.84 -41.01
N GLY A 232 1.36 10.15 -40.99
CA GLY A 232 0.41 11.20 -40.68
C GLY A 232 -0.36 11.70 -41.90
N ASP A 233 -1.67 11.95 -41.73
CA ASP A 233 -2.45 12.67 -42.73
C ASP A 233 -2.08 14.16 -42.71
N SER A 234 -1.33 14.60 -43.72
CA SER A 234 -0.91 15.99 -43.90
C SER A 234 -2.06 17.01 -43.92
N SER A 235 -3.31 16.57 -44.18
CA SER A 235 -4.48 17.44 -44.15
C SER A 235 -4.96 17.80 -42.73
N HIS A 236 -4.54 17.05 -41.72
CA HIS A 236 -4.95 17.22 -40.31
C HIS A 236 -3.84 17.84 -39.45
N TRP A 237 -3.42 19.07 -39.77
CA TRP A 237 -2.29 19.77 -39.11
C TRP A 237 -2.36 19.83 -37.58
N ARG A 238 -3.58 19.88 -37.00
CA ARG A 238 -3.79 19.96 -35.53
C ARG A 238 -3.28 18.74 -34.77
N GLN A 239 -3.14 17.58 -35.42
CA GLN A 239 -2.62 16.36 -34.77
C GLN A 239 -1.18 16.53 -34.25
N TRP A 240 -0.44 17.48 -34.82
CA TRP A 240 0.95 17.77 -34.43
C TRP A 240 1.03 18.72 -33.23
N GLY A 241 -0.08 19.35 -32.84
CA GLY A 241 -0.08 20.38 -31.80
C GLY A 241 0.80 21.58 -32.14
N LEU A 242 1.04 21.85 -33.43
CA LEU A 242 1.82 22.99 -33.91
C LEU A 242 0.90 23.95 -34.66
N PRO A 243 1.12 25.28 -34.62
CA PRO A 243 0.39 26.22 -35.46
C PRO A 243 0.48 25.86 -36.94
N LYS A 244 -0.60 26.06 -37.68
CA LYS A 244 -0.69 25.71 -39.10
C LYS A 244 0.49 26.24 -39.93
N TYR A 245 0.89 27.51 -39.76
CA TYR A 245 1.99 28.10 -40.53
C TYR A 245 3.35 27.40 -40.29
N MET A 246 3.54 26.81 -39.10
CA MET A 246 4.74 26.04 -38.75
C MET A 246 4.73 24.66 -39.39
N VAL A 247 3.56 24.00 -39.36
CA VAL A 247 3.36 22.73 -40.07
C VAL A 247 3.59 22.97 -41.56
N ASP A 248 2.92 23.94 -42.18
CA ASP A 248 3.05 24.27 -43.60
C ASP A 248 4.50 24.60 -43.99
N ALA A 249 5.25 25.33 -43.14
CA ALA A 249 6.67 25.59 -43.36
C ALA A 249 7.51 24.31 -43.36
N PHE A 250 7.24 23.39 -42.43
CA PHE A 250 7.89 22.09 -42.44
C PHE A 250 7.59 21.29 -43.70
N ILE A 251 6.31 21.24 -44.12
CA ILE A 251 5.90 20.57 -45.36
C ILE A 251 6.68 21.14 -46.55
N ARG A 252 6.77 22.47 -46.67
CA ARG A 252 7.51 23.14 -47.76
C ARG A 252 9.00 22.80 -47.74
N CYS A 253 9.64 22.84 -46.56
CA CYS A 253 11.06 22.51 -46.43
C CYS A 253 11.37 21.05 -46.81
N VAL A 254 10.50 20.11 -46.42
CA VAL A 254 10.67 18.68 -46.74
C VAL A 254 10.39 18.37 -48.22
N GLN A 255 9.37 19.00 -48.82
CA GLN A 255 9.02 18.79 -50.24
C GLN A 255 9.96 19.52 -51.21
N GLY A 256 10.51 20.67 -50.81
CA GLY A 256 11.35 21.53 -51.66
C GLY A 256 12.80 21.09 -51.82
N ASP A 257 13.29 20.14 -51.01
CA ASP A 257 14.70 19.72 -51.00
C ASP A 257 14.84 18.25 -51.46
N HIS A 258 14.86 18.01 -52.77
CA HIS A 258 14.92 16.66 -53.37
C HIS A 258 16.15 15.82 -52.98
N ASN A 259 17.19 16.42 -52.39
CA ASN A 259 18.40 15.73 -51.94
C ASN A 259 18.36 15.30 -50.46
N ASN A 260 17.49 15.90 -49.66
CA ASN A 260 17.23 15.49 -48.27
C ASN A 260 15.95 14.66 -48.24
N ILE A 261 15.97 13.51 -48.91
CA ILE A 261 15.06 12.44 -48.50
C ILE A 261 15.35 12.28 -47.02
N ILE A 262 14.34 12.50 -46.16
CA ILE A 262 14.37 12.03 -44.78
C ILE A 262 14.55 10.52 -44.89
N LYS A 263 15.80 10.08 -45.01
CA LYS A 263 16.15 8.68 -45.00
C LYS A 263 15.90 8.32 -43.56
N LYS A 264 14.71 7.77 -43.29
CA LYS A 264 14.45 7.00 -42.08
C LYS A 264 15.70 6.14 -41.90
N GLY A 265 16.54 6.53 -40.94
CA GLY A 265 17.41 5.53 -40.33
C GLY A 265 16.50 4.37 -40.00
N LYS A 266 16.93 3.13 -40.25
CA LYS A 266 16.26 1.99 -39.64
C LYS A 266 16.38 2.22 -38.14
N ALA A 267 15.37 2.88 -37.57
CA ALA A 267 15.39 3.41 -36.23
C ALA A 267 13.96 3.39 -35.73
N SER A 268 13.76 2.50 -34.76
CA SER A 268 12.90 2.66 -33.61
C SER A 268 11.95 3.87 -33.62
N LYS A 269 10.66 3.59 -33.89
CA LYS A 269 9.56 4.51 -33.54
C LYS A 269 9.68 4.76 -32.03
N ARG A 270 10.01 5.99 -31.64
CA ARG A 270 10.31 6.34 -30.25
C ARG A 270 9.09 5.99 -29.37
N GLY A 271 9.34 5.13 -28.39
CA GLY A 271 8.42 4.83 -27.29
C GLY A 271 8.25 6.03 -26.37
N GLU A 272 7.38 5.89 -25.39
CA GLU A 272 7.08 6.92 -24.40
C GLU A 272 8.32 7.30 -23.57
N ARG A 273 8.32 8.51 -22.95
CA ARG A 273 9.45 8.99 -22.15
C ARG A 273 9.46 8.37 -20.76
N ALA A 274 10.66 8.14 -20.23
CA ALA A 274 10.84 7.77 -18.83
C ALA A 274 10.29 8.83 -17.86
N PHE A 275 9.76 8.38 -16.72
CA PHE A 275 9.24 9.27 -15.68
C PHE A 275 9.47 8.70 -14.28
N LEU A 276 9.55 9.60 -13.29
CA LEU A 276 9.70 9.25 -11.88
C LEU A 276 8.33 8.95 -11.26
N VAL A 277 8.22 7.82 -10.58
CA VAL A 277 7.01 7.36 -9.89
C VAL A 277 7.39 6.81 -8.52
N PHE A 278 6.49 6.96 -7.56
CA PHE A 278 6.58 6.30 -6.28
C PHE A 278 5.23 5.70 -5.91
N ASP A 279 5.23 4.39 -5.75
CA ASP A 279 4.06 3.62 -5.36
C ASP A 279 4.40 2.78 -4.13
N TYR A 280 4.12 3.30 -2.95
CA TYR A 280 4.50 2.61 -1.72
C TYR A 280 3.76 1.27 -1.51
N THR A 281 2.65 1.01 -2.21
CA THR A 281 2.01 -0.30 -2.11
C THR A 281 2.81 -1.39 -2.84
N ASN A 282 3.54 -1.01 -3.89
CA ASN A 282 4.25 -1.96 -4.76
C ASN A 282 5.78 -1.82 -4.70
N GLN A 283 6.31 -0.70 -4.22
CA GLN A 283 7.72 -0.32 -4.27
C GLN A 283 8.19 0.27 -2.92
N SER A 284 9.40 -0.09 -2.50
CA SER A 284 9.99 0.40 -1.24
C SER A 284 10.80 1.69 -1.39
N GLN A 285 10.87 2.22 -2.61
CA GLN A 285 11.56 3.45 -2.97
C GLN A 285 10.97 4.04 -4.27
N PRO A 286 11.15 5.35 -4.53
CA PRO A 286 10.89 5.92 -5.84
C PRO A 286 11.75 5.26 -6.93
N ILE A 287 11.15 5.05 -8.10
CA ILE A 287 11.79 4.43 -9.26
C ILE A 287 11.52 5.25 -10.52
N ILE A 288 12.34 5.04 -11.54
CA ILE A 288 12.03 5.52 -12.88
C ILE A 288 11.38 4.39 -13.67
N VAL A 289 10.20 4.63 -14.23
CA VAL A 289 9.61 3.74 -15.22
C VAL A 289 10.11 4.17 -16.58
N LEU A 290 10.77 3.25 -17.28
CA LEU A 290 11.16 3.38 -18.68
C LEU A 290 10.18 2.55 -19.53
N PRO A 291 9.33 3.22 -20.33
CA PRO A 291 8.36 2.54 -21.19
C PRO A 291 9.01 1.66 -22.27
N SER A 292 8.26 0.67 -22.76
CA SER A 292 8.69 -0.21 -23.85
C SER A 292 9.08 0.61 -25.09
N GLN A 293 10.22 0.27 -25.70
CA GLN A 293 10.73 0.96 -26.89
C GLN A 293 11.33 -0.03 -27.87
N LYS A 294 11.27 0.30 -29.17
CA LYS A 294 11.92 -0.49 -30.20
C LYS A 294 13.44 -0.33 -30.11
N LEU A 295 14.17 -1.42 -30.30
CA LEU A 295 15.64 -1.45 -30.29
C LEU A 295 16.17 -1.87 -31.66
N ASP A 296 17.30 -1.29 -32.05
CA ASP A 296 17.98 -1.68 -33.28
C ASP A 296 18.87 -2.92 -33.06
N GLU A 297 19.45 -3.07 -31.86
CA GLU A 297 20.24 -4.22 -31.42
C GLU A 297 20.00 -4.49 -29.92
N GLU A 298 20.33 -5.68 -29.43
CA GLU A 298 20.35 -5.95 -27.99
C GLU A 298 21.42 -5.07 -27.35
N GLY A 299 20.96 -4.08 -26.58
CA GLY A 299 21.82 -3.11 -25.91
C GLY A 299 21.69 -3.18 -24.40
N GLU A 300 22.59 -2.47 -23.73
CA GLU A 300 22.50 -2.22 -22.30
C GLU A 300 21.83 -0.86 -22.06
N ILE A 301 21.05 -0.76 -20.98
CA ILE A 301 20.54 0.50 -20.43
C ILE A 301 21.63 1.06 -19.54
N GLU A 302 22.15 2.23 -19.89
CA GLU A 302 23.02 3.00 -19.02
C GLU A 302 22.22 4.11 -18.36
N ILE A 303 22.26 4.20 -17.03
CA ILE A 303 21.65 5.30 -16.28
C ILE A 303 22.76 6.03 -15.57
N SER A 304 22.85 7.34 -15.80
CA SER A 304 23.81 8.23 -15.16
C SER A 304 23.08 9.36 -14.42
N TYR A 305 23.45 9.60 -13.17
CA TYR A 305 22.88 10.68 -12.37
C TYR A 305 23.82 11.10 -11.24
N LYS A 306 23.70 12.35 -10.81
CA LYS A 306 24.43 12.86 -9.64
C LYS A 306 23.53 12.73 -8.43
N LYS A 307 23.90 11.88 -7.48
CA LYS A 307 23.08 11.65 -6.31
C LYS A 307 22.99 12.92 -5.45
N ALA A 308 21.80 13.23 -4.94
CA ALA A 308 21.54 14.38 -4.11
C ALA A 308 22.48 14.39 -2.89
N GLY A 309 23.19 15.50 -2.69
CA GLY A 309 24.21 15.65 -1.65
C GLY A 309 25.57 15.01 -1.91
N GLU A 310 25.75 14.32 -3.05
CA GLU A 310 27.04 13.72 -3.44
C GLU A 310 27.63 14.45 -4.65
N GLN A 311 28.97 14.53 -4.73
CA GLN A 311 29.67 15.08 -5.90
C GLN A 311 29.92 14.04 -7.00
N ALA A 312 29.75 12.76 -6.69
CA ALA A 312 30.02 11.67 -7.62
C ALA A 312 28.79 11.37 -8.51
N THR A 313 29.07 11.03 -9.77
CA THR A 313 28.06 10.50 -10.69
C THR A 313 27.99 8.99 -10.53
N GLU A 314 26.79 8.46 -10.33
CA GLU A 314 26.54 7.01 -10.36
C GLU A 314 26.14 6.63 -11.79
N THR A 315 26.87 5.68 -12.37
CA THR A 315 26.54 5.05 -13.66
C THR A 315 26.18 3.59 -13.42
N LYS A 316 25.03 3.15 -13.93
CA LYS A 316 24.58 1.76 -13.83
C LYS A 316 24.21 1.23 -15.20
N THR A 317 24.72 0.04 -15.50
CA THR A 317 24.46 -0.68 -16.74
C THR A 317 23.55 -1.88 -16.44
N LEU A 318 22.43 -1.98 -17.15
CA LEU A 318 21.43 -3.04 -17.01
C LEU A 318 21.20 -3.69 -18.37
N ARG A 319 21.05 -5.02 -18.40
CA ARG A 319 20.62 -5.68 -19.64
C ARG A 319 19.16 -5.37 -19.89
N VAL A 320 18.85 -4.97 -21.12
CA VAL A 320 17.45 -4.78 -21.52
C VAL A 320 16.78 -6.15 -21.64
N SER A 321 15.64 -6.35 -20.98
CA SER A 321 14.78 -7.49 -21.33
C SER A 321 14.18 -7.22 -22.69
N THR A 322 14.48 -8.10 -23.64
CA THR A 322 14.06 -7.96 -25.02
C THR A 322 13.08 -9.05 -25.41
N GLN A 323 12.10 -8.66 -26.24
CA GLN A 323 11.19 -9.58 -26.88
C GLN A 323 11.31 -9.41 -28.39
N LEU A 324 11.51 -10.53 -29.09
CA LEU A 324 11.50 -10.55 -30.55
C LEU A 324 10.04 -10.68 -31.02
N VAL A 325 9.55 -9.67 -31.75
CA VAL A 325 8.20 -9.68 -32.30
C VAL A 325 8.28 -9.25 -33.77
N ASP A 326 7.87 -10.14 -34.69
CA ASP A 326 7.90 -9.92 -36.15
C ASP A 326 9.26 -9.40 -36.66
N GLU A 327 10.34 -10.12 -36.33
CA GLU A 327 11.73 -9.79 -36.74
C GLU A 327 12.27 -8.45 -36.22
N SER A 328 11.53 -7.75 -35.36
CA SER A 328 11.97 -6.52 -34.67
C SER A 328 12.18 -6.77 -33.18
N LEU A 329 13.23 -6.15 -32.63
CA LEU A 329 13.57 -6.24 -31.21
C LEU A 329 12.88 -5.11 -30.42
N TYR A 330 12.19 -5.46 -29.34
CA TYR A 330 11.56 -4.49 -28.44
C TYR A 330 12.07 -4.68 -27.02
N SER A 331 12.27 -3.59 -26.29
CA SER A 331 12.42 -3.64 -24.84
C SER A 331 11.06 -3.81 -24.19
N GLU A 332 10.99 -4.65 -23.16
CA GLU A 332 9.88 -4.61 -22.20
C GLU A 332 9.96 -3.31 -21.38
N GLN A 333 8.85 -2.87 -20.79
CA GLN A 333 8.84 -1.79 -19.81
C GLN A 333 9.81 -2.15 -18.67
N GLN A 334 10.69 -1.22 -18.31
CA GLN A 334 11.69 -1.43 -17.26
C GLN A 334 11.41 -0.53 -16.07
N GLU A 335 11.52 -1.12 -14.88
CA GLU A 335 11.51 -0.38 -13.61
C GLU A 335 12.95 -0.21 -13.14
N LEU A 336 13.42 1.03 -13.19
CA LEU A 336 14.80 1.39 -12.94
C LEU A 336 14.94 1.91 -11.50
N GLN A 337 15.62 1.13 -10.67
CA GLN A 337 16.00 1.56 -9.32
C GLN A 337 17.09 2.65 -9.41
N VAL A 338 16.73 3.87 -9.01
CA VAL A 338 17.62 5.03 -8.99
C VAL A 338 17.69 5.64 -7.59
N GLY A 339 18.75 6.39 -7.30
CA GLY A 339 18.84 7.22 -6.08
C GLY A 339 18.23 8.61 -6.28
N PRO A 340 18.10 9.39 -5.19
CA PRO A 340 17.60 10.76 -5.23
C PRO A 340 18.50 11.65 -6.09
N SER A 341 17.92 12.41 -7.00
CA SER A 341 18.57 13.40 -7.87
C SER A 341 17.55 14.45 -8.32
N ASP A 342 17.99 15.58 -8.83
CA ASP A 342 17.17 16.49 -9.62
C ASP A 342 17.23 16.16 -11.13
N TYR A 343 18.19 15.33 -11.53
CA TYR A 343 18.45 14.96 -12.92
C TYR A 343 18.92 13.50 -13.05
N TRP A 344 18.27 12.74 -13.93
CA TRP A 344 18.70 11.41 -14.35
C TRP A 344 18.78 11.34 -15.87
N GLN A 345 19.85 10.74 -16.39
CA GLN A 345 20.05 10.53 -17.82
C GLN A 345 20.09 9.04 -18.12
N ILE A 346 19.15 8.59 -18.96
CA ILE A 346 18.98 7.18 -19.33
C ILE A 346 19.34 7.03 -20.80
N THR A 347 20.29 6.17 -21.09
CA THR A 347 20.74 5.84 -22.44
C THR A 347 20.37 4.40 -22.75
N VAL A 348 19.65 4.16 -23.85
CA VAL A 348 19.30 2.82 -24.33
C VAL A 348 19.71 2.71 -25.79
N GLY A 349 20.77 1.94 -26.05
CA GLY A 349 21.44 1.97 -27.36
C GLY A 349 21.87 3.41 -27.69
N ASN A 350 21.33 3.98 -28.78
CA ASN A 350 21.60 5.36 -29.20
C ASN A 350 20.58 6.39 -28.68
N ASN A 351 19.54 5.95 -27.95
CA ASN A 351 18.49 6.84 -27.45
C ASN A 351 18.82 7.35 -26.05
N MET A 352 18.95 8.67 -25.89
CA MET A 352 19.11 9.32 -24.59
C MET A 352 17.78 9.96 -24.14
N GLN A 353 17.38 9.69 -22.90
CA GLN A 353 16.18 10.21 -22.27
C GLN A 353 16.51 10.83 -20.90
N PRO A 354 16.35 12.15 -20.72
CA PRO A 354 16.48 12.79 -19.41
C PRO A 354 15.16 12.71 -18.62
N VAL A 355 15.27 12.47 -17.31
CA VAL A 355 14.20 12.65 -16.32
C VAL A 355 14.66 13.77 -15.39
N ILE A 356 13.84 14.83 -15.26
CA ILE A 356 14.19 16.02 -14.48
C ILE A 356 13.12 16.22 -13.42
N TYR A 357 13.55 16.44 -12.17
CA TYR A 357 12.69 16.82 -11.07
C TYR A 357 13.06 18.21 -10.56
N ASN A 358 12.08 19.12 -10.55
CA ASN A 358 12.27 20.47 -10.04
C ASN A 358 11.91 20.53 -8.57
N TYR A 359 12.93 20.70 -7.72
CA TYR A 359 12.74 20.98 -6.31
C TYR A 359 11.85 22.21 -6.08
N PRO A 360 10.96 22.19 -5.07
CA PRO A 360 10.22 23.37 -4.67
C PRO A 360 11.17 24.49 -4.26
N GLU A 361 10.78 25.71 -4.59
CA GLU A 361 11.43 26.93 -4.14
C GLU A 361 10.68 27.47 -2.92
N ALA A 362 11.37 27.94 -1.89
CA ALA A 362 10.77 28.57 -0.71
C ALA A 362 10.26 29.99 -1.03
N GLU A 363 9.65 30.66 -0.04
CA GLU A 363 9.39 32.11 -0.16
C GLU A 363 10.68 32.94 -0.24
N SER A 364 11.76 32.46 0.37
CA SER A 364 13.09 33.10 0.34
C SER A 364 13.80 33.00 -1.03
N GLY A 365 13.28 32.17 -1.94
CA GLY A 365 13.94 31.84 -3.22
C GLY A 365 14.92 30.66 -3.15
N ILE A 366 15.09 30.03 -1.98
CA ILE A 366 15.97 28.87 -1.82
C ILE A 366 15.23 27.59 -2.24
N LYS A 367 15.89 26.72 -3.02
CA LYS A 367 15.36 25.41 -3.39
C LYS A 367 15.57 24.38 -2.28
N ILE A 368 14.54 23.58 -2.02
CA ILE A 368 14.48 22.62 -0.92
C ILE A 368 14.39 21.19 -1.48
N PRO A 369 15.16 20.22 -0.96
CA PRO A 369 15.20 18.87 -1.49
C PRO A 369 13.96 18.03 -1.09
N LEU A 370 12.76 18.48 -1.45
CA LEU A 370 11.51 17.75 -1.28
C LEU A 370 11.03 17.19 -2.61
N TYR A 371 10.56 15.94 -2.61
CA TYR A 371 9.82 15.36 -3.73
C TYR A 371 8.36 15.18 -3.37
N PHE A 372 7.49 15.64 -4.25
CA PHE A 372 6.05 15.49 -4.16
C PHE A 372 5.59 14.48 -5.20
N PHE A 373 4.80 13.51 -4.77
CA PHE A 373 4.10 12.56 -5.63
C PHE A 373 2.61 12.65 -5.39
N SER A 374 1.82 12.55 -6.45
CA SER A 374 0.35 12.49 -6.32
C SER A 374 -0.02 11.22 -5.56
N GLY A 375 -0.85 11.31 -4.52
CA GLY A 375 -1.35 10.13 -3.81
C GLY A 375 -2.11 9.21 -4.75
N ASN A 376 -2.92 9.81 -5.65
CA ASN A 376 -3.69 9.08 -6.65
C ASN A 376 -2.80 8.38 -7.69
N SER A 377 -1.99 9.13 -8.45
CA SER A 377 -1.24 8.59 -9.60
C SER A 377 0.15 8.07 -9.25
N GLY A 378 0.70 8.42 -8.09
CA GLY A 378 2.06 8.05 -7.67
C GLY A 378 3.14 8.73 -8.49
N LYS A 379 2.78 9.47 -9.56
CA LYS A 379 3.72 10.19 -10.40
C LYS A 379 4.24 11.42 -9.66
N ALA A 380 5.49 11.75 -9.93
CA ALA A 380 6.11 12.96 -9.41
C ALA A 380 5.32 14.20 -9.89
N ILE A 381 4.95 15.07 -8.96
CA ILE A 381 4.22 16.31 -9.23
C ILE A 381 5.22 17.34 -9.74
N LYS A 382 4.93 17.91 -10.92
CA LYS A 382 5.67 19.05 -11.47
C LYS A 382 5.06 20.34 -10.93
N LEU A 383 5.82 21.06 -10.11
CA LEU A 383 5.38 22.34 -9.57
C LEU A 383 5.50 23.43 -10.65
N GLY A 384 4.36 23.98 -11.06
CA GLY A 384 4.27 25.16 -11.91
C GLY A 384 4.40 26.47 -11.10
N PRO A 385 4.34 27.65 -11.77
CA PRO A 385 4.46 28.96 -11.12
C PRO A 385 3.44 29.19 -10.00
N ASP A 386 2.23 28.65 -10.17
CA ASP A 386 1.12 28.76 -9.22
C ASP A 386 1.23 27.85 -7.99
N ARG A 387 2.26 26.99 -7.92
CA ARG A 387 2.50 26.04 -6.82
C ARG A 387 1.25 25.25 -6.42
N ARG A 388 0.55 24.71 -7.42
CA ARG A 388 -0.66 23.92 -7.20
C ARG A 388 -0.29 22.47 -6.87
N ILE A 389 -0.85 21.93 -5.80
CA ILE A 389 -0.69 20.52 -5.40
C ILE A 389 -2.04 19.84 -5.12
N PRO A 390 -2.13 18.51 -5.35
CA PRO A 390 -3.30 17.72 -4.98
C PRO A 390 -3.64 17.77 -3.49
N GLU A 391 -4.87 17.39 -3.16
CA GLU A 391 -5.30 17.15 -1.77
C GLU A 391 -4.47 16.04 -1.12
N GLU A 392 -4.34 14.89 -1.78
CA GLU A 392 -3.67 13.71 -1.24
C GLU A 392 -2.32 13.54 -1.93
N ILE A 393 -1.23 13.60 -1.16
CA ILE A 393 0.14 13.55 -1.69
C ILE A 393 1.04 12.64 -0.85
N ILE A 394 2.11 12.17 -1.48
CA ILE A 394 3.24 11.53 -0.82
C ILE A 394 4.42 12.50 -0.90
N VAL A 395 4.97 12.87 0.25
CA VAL A 395 6.14 13.74 0.33
C VAL A 395 7.35 12.89 0.70
N VAL A 396 8.43 12.99 -0.06
CA VAL A 396 9.71 12.34 0.24
C VAL A 396 10.74 13.41 0.55
N TYR A 397 11.42 13.26 1.69
CA TYR A 397 12.37 14.24 2.21
C TYR A 397 13.54 13.58 2.97
N PRO A 398 14.66 14.29 3.18
CA PRO A 398 15.82 13.73 3.89
C PRO A 398 15.47 13.32 5.32
N GLU A 399 16.04 12.21 5.81
CA GLU A 399 15.74 11.67 7.15
C GLU A 399 16.22 12.60 8.29
N ASP A 400 17.19 13.46 8.02
CA ASP A 400 17.70 14.50 8.91
C ASP A 400 16.87 15.80 8.90
N ALA A 401 15.90 15.92 8.00
CA ALA A 401 14.99 17.06 7.95
C ALA A 401 13.74 16.84 8.82
N ILE A 402 13.25 17.94 9.40
CA ILE A 402 11.96 18.02 10.10
C ILE A 402 10.99 18.74 9.17
N LEU A 403 9.85 18.09 8.90
CA LEU A 403 8.78 18.65 8.10
C LEU A 403 7.53 18.77 8.98
N GLU A 404 7.08 20.01 9.21
CA GLU A 404 5.81 20.29 9.90
C GLU A 404 4.76 20.74 8.90
N LEU A 405 3.53 20.27 9.10
CA LEU A 405 2.39 20.57 8.23
C LEU A 405 1.36 21.35 9.03
N SER A 406 1.10 22.59 8.63
CA SER A 406 0.14 23.50 9.27
C SER A 406 -1.16 23.63 8.45
N GLY A 407 -1.08 23.49 7.13
CA GLY A 407 -2.20 23.52 6.17
C GLY A 407 -2.70 22.13 5.77
N GLY A 408 -2.83 21.20 6.72
CA GLY A 408 -3.23 19.82 6.44
C GLY A 408 -2.97 18.85 7.59
N THR A 409 -2.99 17.55 7.30
CA THR A 409 -2.67 16.49 8.26
C THR A 409 -1.77 15.41 7.67
N PHE A 410 -0.77 14.96 8.44
CA PHE A 410 -0.06 13.73 8.16
C PHE A 410 -0.99 12.53 8.39
N LEU A 411 -1.07 11.65 7.40
CA LEU A 411 -1.90 10.44 7.44
C LEU A 411 -1.16 9.27 8.10
N SER A 412 0.17 9.34 8.17
CA SER A 412 1.03 8.35 8.82
C SER A 412 2.26 9.02 9.43
N GLU A 413 2.90 8.33 10.37
CA GLU A 413 4.29 8.66 10.72
C GLU A 413 5.22 8.47 9.51
N PRO A 414 6.31 9.25 9.43
CA PRO A 414 7.30 9.13 8.36
C PRO A 414 7.90 7.72 8.27
N ILE A 415 8.09 7.24 7.04
CA ILE A 415 8.57 5.90 6.73
C ILE A 415 9.96 6.00 6.14
N ALA A 416 10.96 5.36 6.75
CA ALA A 416 12.29 5.31 6.17
C ALA A 416 12.29 4.51 4.86
N LEU A 417 12.81 5.11 3.79
CA LEU A 417 12.93 4.47 2.49
C LEU A 417 14.10 3.49 2.46
N GLN A 418 13.98 2.47 1.62
CA GLN A 418 15.01 1.44 1.45
C GLN A 418 15.80 1.61 0.14
N GLY A 419 16.75 0.70 -0.10
CA GLY A 419 17.51 0.65 -1.35
C GLY A 419 18.41 1.88 -1.56
N LYS A 420 18.31 2.47 -2.75
CA LYS A 420 19.09 3.62 -3.22
C LYS A 420 18.64 4.94 -2.58
N TRP A 421 17.46 4.96 -1.97
CA TRP A 421 16.90 6.09 -1.22
C TRP A 421 17.11 5.98 0.29
N ARG A 422 17.99 5.08 0.77
CA ARG A 422 18.36 5.03 2.18
C ARG A 422 18.89 6.39 2.66
N GLY A 423 18.42 6.85 3.82
CA GLY A 423 18.67 8.19 4.36
C GLY A 423 17.59 9.22 4.00
N TRP A 424 16.50 8.77 3.38
CA TRP A 424 15.31 9.55 3.08
C TRP A 424 14.10 8.90 3.72
N THR A 425 13.07 9.69 3.98
CA THR A 425 11.79 9.23 4.51
C THR A 425 10.64 9.71 3.64
N CYS A 426 9.52 9.00 3.67
CA CYS A 426 8.28 9.44 3.05
C CYS A 426 7.16 9.61 4.07
N ALA A 427 6.27 10.58 3.82
CA ALA A 427 5.07 10.79 4.61
C ALA A 427 3.86 11.00 3.69
N PHE A 428 2.73 10.41 4.07
CA PHE A 428 1.46 10.61 3.38
C PHE A 428 0.75 11.81 3.99
N CYS A 429 0.27 12.74 3.16
CA CYS A 429 -0.36 13.97 3.62
C CYS A 429 -1.74 14.15 2.95
N ASN A 430 -2.67 14.72 3.71
CA ASN A 430 -3.91 15.30 3.19
C ASN A 430 -3.91 16.80 3.48
N LEU A 431 -4.12 17.61 2.45
CA LEU A 431 -4.00 19.07 2.50
C LEU A 431 -5.35 19.79 2.50
N ASP A 432 -5.40 20.89 3.23
CA ASP A 432 -6.53 21.82 3.18
C ASP A 432 -6.49 22.70 1.91
N GLU A 433 -7.31 23.75 1.83
CA GLU A 433 -7.35 24.66 0.66
C GLU A 433 -6.01 25.39 0.40
N LYS A 434 -5.17 25.55 1.42
CA LYS A 434 -3.88 26.24 1.38
C LYS A 434 -2.82 25.36 2.03
N GLY A 435 -2.28 24.42 1.24
CA GLY A 435 -1.20 23.55 1.69
C GLY A 435 0.00 24.35 2.20
N ASP A 436 0.38 24.13 3.45
CA ASP A 436 1.40 24.90 4.15
C ASP A 436 2.37 23.94 4.87
N PHE A 437 3.65 24.05 4.51
CA PHE A 437 4.76 23.27 5.06
C PHE A 437 5.82 24.18 5.66
N HIS A 438 6.25 23.84 6.88
CA HIS A 438 7.46 24.36 7.48
C HIS A 438 8.55 23.30 7.36
N TYR A 439 9.66 23.67 6.73
CA TYR A 439 10.79 22.79 6.49
C TYR A 439 11.99 23.26 7.31
N TYR A 440 12.57 22.34 8.08
CA TYR A 440 13.85 22.54 8.75
C TYR A 440 14.80 21.41 8.34
N GLY A 441 15.87 21.72 7.61
CA GLY A 441 16.80 20.70 7.10
C GLY A 441 17.74 21.24 6.03
N PRO A 442 18.45 20.38 5.28
CA PRO A 442 19.43 20.82 4.28
C PRO A 442 18.81 21.58 3.09
N ASN A 443 19.55 22.53 2.54
CA ASN A 443 19.23 23.11 1.23
C ASN A 443 19.40 22.07 0.09
N CYS A 444 18.96 22.38 -1.14
CA CYS A 444 19.03 21.43 -2.26
C CYS A 444 20.47 20.98 -2.62
N SER A 445 21.48 21.73 -2.20
CA SER A 445 22.89 21.39 -2.40
C SER A 445 23.50 20.58 -1.25
N PHE A 446 22.75 20.34 -0.17
CA PHE A 446 23.18 19.68 1.07
C PHE A 446 24.44 20.32 1.68
N THR A 447 24.56 21.65 1.56
CA THR A 447 25.72 22.40 2.09
C THR A 447 25.45 23.10 3.41
N THR A 448 24.19 23.48 3.65
CA THR A 448 23.77 24.21 4.85
C THR A 448 22.35 23.82 5.22
N ASP A 449 22.06 23.74 6.52
CA ASP A 449 20.69 23.64 7.02
C ASP A 449 19.99 25.00 6.94
N ILE A 450 18.71 24.96 6.59
CA ILE A 450 17.83 26.11 6.39
C ILE A 450 16.51 25.86 7.09
N GLU A 451 15.83 26.96 7.42
CA GLU A 451 14.46 26.96 7.90
C GLU A 451 13.63 27.77 6.92
N GLU A 452 12.64 27.14 6.31
CA GLU A 452 11.90 27.72 5.20
C GLU A 452 10.42 27.41 5.26
N HIS A 453 9.65 28.30 4.67
CA HIS A 453 8.20 28.22 4.58
C HIS A 453 7.76 28.00 3.14
N LEU A 454 6.84 27.06 2.94
CA LEU A 454 6.35 26.65 1.64
C LEU A 454 4.82 26.72 1.61
N LEU A 455 4.31 27.68 0.84
CA LEU A 455 2.89 27.82 0.55
C LEU A 455 2.54 27.23 -0.82
N PHE A 456 1.49 26.44 -0.82
CA PHE A 456 0.89 25.83 -1.99
C PHE A 456 -0.62 26.10 -2.03
N ARG A 457 -1.20 25.97 -3.22
CA ARG A 457 -2.65 26.01 -3.40
C ARG A 457 -3.17 24.63 -3.74
N ARG A 458 -4.22 24.21 -3.06
CA ARG A 458 -4.89 22.97 -3.42
C ARG A 458 -5.59 23.15 -4.77
N PHE A 459 -5.50 22.14 -5.62
CA PHE A 459 -6.39 21.98 -6.77
C PHE A 459 -7.15 20.66 -6.66
N ASP A 460 -8.41 20.66 -7.09
CA ASP A 460 -9.19 19.43 -7.15
C ASP A 460 -8.69 18.57 -8.32
N GLU A 461 -7.98 17.49 -8.00
CA GLU A 461 -7.57 16.47 -8.97
C GLU A 461 -8.77 15.86 -9.73
N GLN A 462 -9.96 15.86 -9.12
CA GLN A 462 -11.17 15.32 -9.77
C GLN A 462 -11.74 16.23 -10.87
N ALA A 463 -11.31 17.49 -10.94
CA ALA A 463 -12.01 18.49 -11.74
C ALA A 463 -11.32 18.84 -13.05
N ASP A 464 -10.06 18.48 -13.34
CA ASP A 464 -9.38 19.03 -14.54
C ASP A 464 -8.68 18.03 -15.46
N GLU A 465 -8.51 16.75 -15.08
CA GLU A 465 -7.92 15.74 -15.97
C GLU A 465 -8.98 15.00 -16.80
N PRO A 466 -8.73 14.78 -18.10
CA PRO A 466 -9.62 13.96 -18.92
C PRO A 466 -9.63 12.51 -18.42
N SER A 467 -10.79 11.86 -18.49
CA SER A 467 -10.93 10.46 -18.08
C SER A 467 -11.78 9.65 -19.05
N LEU A 468 -11.50 8.35 -19.15
CA LEU A 468 -12.29 7.45 -19.98
C LEU A 468 -13.56 7.00 -19.26
N PHE A 469 -14.67 7.02 -20.00
CA PHE A 469 -15.99 6.63 -19.52
C PHE A 469 -16.66 5.69 -20.53
N SER A 470 -17.26 4.60 -20.03
CA SER A 470 -18.15 3.72 -20.80
C SER A 470 -19.19 3.11 -19.84
N GLN A 471 -20.37 2.78 -20.37
CA GLN A 471 -21.42 2.07 -19.63
C GLN A 471 -21.06 0.59 -19.40
N HIS A 472 -20.15 0.04 -20.20
CA HIS A 472 -19.72 -1.35 -20.15
C HIS A 472 -18.36 -1.50 -19.47
N LYS A 473 -18.12 -0.74 -18.40
CA LYS A 473 -16.91 -0.88 -17.58
C LYS A 473 -16.95 -2.18 -16.79
N ALA A 474 -15.81 -2.84 -16.63
CA ALA A 474 -15.67 -4.01 -15.79
C ALA A 474 -16.12 -3.71 -14.34
N PRO A 475 -16.64 -4.71 -13.62
CA PRO A 475 -17.01 -4.53 -12.22
C PRO A 475 -15.78 -4.20 -11.38
N HIS A 476 -15.99 -3.50 -10.27
CA HIS A 476 -14.91 -3.01 -9.38
C HIS A 476 -13.97 -4.12 -8.88
N TRP A 477 -14.46 -5.36 -8.79
CA TRP A 477 -13.70 -6.52 -8.32
C TRP A 477 -12.78 -7.14 -9.37
N MET A 478 -12.78 -6.64 -10.61
CA MET A 478 -11.89 -7.08 -11.68
C MET A 478 -10.93 -5.93 -12.02
N LYS A 479 -9.65 -6.10 -11.69
CA LYS A 479 -8.61 -5.08 -11.87
C LYS A 479 -7.42 -5.65 -12.63
N CYS A 480 -6.54 -4.80 -13.11
CA CYS A 480 -5.22 -5.20 -13.60
C CYS A 480 -4.13 -4.67 -12.66
N ASN A 481 -2.95 -5.29 -12.70
CA ASN A 481 -1.81 -4.95 -11.84
C ASN A 481 -1.30 -3.51 -12.02
N ASN A 482 -1.48 -2.93 -13.20
CA ASN A 482 -1.13 -1.55 -13.53
C ASN A 482 -2.32 -0.57 -13.46
N GLU A 483 -3.44 -1.02 -12.88
CA GLU A 483 -4.64 -0.21 -12.60
C GLU A 483 -5.31 0.46 -13.80
N MET A 484 -5.05 -0.02 -15.02
CA MET A 484 -5.76 0.40 -16.21
C MET A 484 -7.26 0.08 -16.12
N PRO A 485 -8.15 0.99 -16.55
CA PRO A 485 -9.58 0.71 -16.68
C PRO A 485 -9.82 -0.43 -17.68
N ILE A 486 -10.71 -1.34 -17.31
CA ILE A 486 -11.11 -2.48 -18.14
C ILE A 486 -12.52 -2.23 -18.67
N PHE A 487 -12.69 -2.38 -19.98
CA PHE A 487 -13.98 -2.24 -20.66
C PHE A 487 -14.36 -3.57 -21.31
N PHE A 488 -15.63 -3.94 -21.14
CA PHE A 488 -16.22 -5.16 -21.70
C PHE A 488 -16.80 -4.96 -23.09
N ASP A 489 -17.24 -3.74 -23.38
CA ASP A 489 -17.65 -3.30 -24.69
C ASP A 489 -17.10 -1.87 -24.90
N PRO A 490 -16.26 -1.66 -25.93
CA PRO A 490 -15.73 -0.35 -26.24
C PRO A 490 -16.78 0.54 -26.94
N LYS A 491 -17.93 -0.01 -27.35
CA LYS A 491 -19.05 0.78 -27.88
C LYS A 491 -19.51 1.80 -26.84
N GLY A 492 -19.56 3.06 -27.27
CA GLY A 492 -19.89 4.17 -26.38
C GLY A 492 -18.76 4.54 -25.40
N LEU A 493 -17.51 4.21 -25.71
CA LEU A 493 -16.35 4.79 -25.02
C LEU A 493 -16.26 6.28 -25.33
N HIS A 494 -16.18 7.07 -24.26
CA HIS A 494 -16.11 8.51 -24.31
C HIS A 494 -14.96 9.01 -23.44
N ILE A 495 -14.45 10.19 -23.77
CA ILE A 495 -13.59 10.97 -22.91
C ILE A 495 -14.46 12.00 -22.21
N TYR A 496 -14.48 11.94 -20.88
CA TYR A 496 -15.09 12.94 -20.03
C TYR A 496 -14.10 14.06 -19.74
N PHE A 497 -14.59 15.29 -19.89
CA PHE A 497 -13.92 16.51 -19.48
C PHE A 497 -14.86 17.27 -18.53
N SER A 498 -14.32 17.89 -17.48
CA SER A 498 -15.06 18.95 -16.80
C SER A 498 -15.29 20.14 -17.74
N ASN A 499 -16.16 21.07 -17.34
CA ASN A 499 -16.37 22.29 -18.13
C ASN A 499 -15.09 23.15 -18.23
N GLN A 500 -14.21 23.11 -17.24
CA GLN A 500 -12.95 23.85 -17.21
C GLN A 500 -11.88 23.15 -18.06
N SER A 501 -11.66 21.86 -17.81
CA SER A 501 -10.77 21.00 -18.59
C SER A 501 -11.11 21.06 -20.10
N TYR A 502 -12.39 20.95 -20.44
CA TYR A 502 -12.80 20.98 -21.84
C TYR A 502 -12.43 22.28 -22.57
N ARG A 503 -12.38 23.44 -21.88
CA ARG A 503 -11.97 24.70 -22.52
C ARG A 503 -10.53 24.62 -23.02
N ILE A 504 -9.65 24.03 -22.24
CA ILE A 504 -8.23 23.83 -22.59
C ILE A 504 -8.11 22.80 -23.71
N TRP A 505 -8.83 21.68 -23.57
CA TRP A 505 -8.66 20.52 -24.45
C TRP A 505 -9.49 20.54 -25.73
N ARG A 506 -10.51 21.41 -25.88
CA ARG A 506 -11.38 21.47 -27.09
C ARG A 506 -10.64 21.71 -28.40
N ARG A 507 -9.42 22.25 -28.32
CA ARG A 507 -8.51 22.51 -29.47
C ARG A 507 -7.45 21.43 -29.66
N GLY A 508 -7.34 20.51 -28.71
CA GLY A 508 -6.42 19.40 -28.79
C GLY A 508 -6.85 18.36 -29.82
N ALA A 509 -5.98 17.40 -30.02
CA ALA A 509 -6.22 16.22 -30.84
C ALA A 509 -6.17 14.97 -29.97
N GLY A 510 -7.09 14.05 -30.20
CA GLY A 510 -7.03 12.71 -29.67
C GLY A 510 -6.41 11.75 -30.67
N ARG A 511 -5.82 10.68 -30.18
CA ARG A 511 -5.30 9.58 -30.97
C ARG A 511 -5.53 8.28 -30.22
N LEU A 512 -6.20 7.32 -30.85
CA LEU A 512 -6.34 5.96 -30.32
C LEU A 512 -5.18 5.12 -30.84
N ARG A 513 -4.51 4.38 -29.95
CA ARG A 513 -3.39 3.48 -30.25
C ARG A 513 -3.63 2.11 -29.62
N ARG A 514 -3.17 1.05 -30.27
CA ARG A 514 -3.13 -0.31 -29.73
C ARG A 514 -1.71 -0.65 -29.26
N LEU A 515 -1.52 -0.84 -27.96
CA LEU A 515 -0.22 -1.00 -27.30
C LEU A 515 0.31 -2.43 -27.27
N ASP A 516 -0.56 -3.45 -27.36
CA ASP A 516 -0.17 -4.86 -27.33
C ASP A 516 0.38 -5.37 -28.67
N LEU A 517 0.19 -4.60 -29.75
CA LEU A 517 0.80 -4.85 -31.05
C LEU A 517 2.22 -4.26 -31.15
N PRO A 518 3.15 -4.92 -31.86
CA PRO A 518 4.48 -4.36 -32.12
C PRO A 518 4.38 -2.99 -32.82
N LEU A 519 5.24 -2.02 -32.47
CA LEU A 519 5.15 -0.62 -32.92
C LEU A 519 5.11 -0.44 -34.46
N GLY A 520 5.49 -1.45 -35.24
CA GLY A 520 5.37 -1.48 -36.71
C GLY A 520 3.94 -1.57 -37.27
N ARG A 521 2.94 -1.94 -36.46
CA ARG A 521 1.51 -2.07 -36.84
C ARG A 521 0.57 -1.19 -36.01
N LEU A 522 1.10 -0.13 -35.39
CA LEU A 522 0.27 0.83 -34.64
C LEU A 522 -0.72 1.52 -35.59
N GLU A 523 -1.93 0.98 -35.70
CA GLU A 523 -3.06 1.71 -36.22
C GLU A 523 -3.33 2.87 -35.26
N SER A 524 -3.01 4.07 -35.73
CA SER A 524 -3.17 5.31 -34.99
C SER A 524 -4.28 6.10 -35.67
N ILE A 525 -5.41 6.23 -34.99
CA ILE A 525 -6.56 6.93 -35.54
C ILE A 525 -6.65 8.30 -34.88
N PRO A 526 -6.31 9.40 -35.59
CA PRO A 526 -6.44 10.75 -35.05
C PRO A 526 -7.91 11.18 -35.03
N PHE A 527 -8.28 12.00 -34.04
CA PHE A 527 -9.61 12.59 -33.95
C PHE A 527 -9.59 13.96 -33.25
N GLY A 528 -10.58 14.79 -33.56
CA GLY A 528 -10.74 16.10 -32.92
C GLY A 528 -11.49 16.03 -31.59
N LEU A 529 -11.21 16.96 -30.69
CA LEU A 529 -11.92 17.10 -29.41
C LEU A 529 -13.06 18.14 -29.45
N SER A 530 -13.37 18.68 -30.63
CA SER A 530 -14.35 19.76 -30.83
C SER A 530 -15.81 19.34 -30.63
N ASP A 531 -16.11 18.05 -30.73
CA ASP A 531 -17.49 17.55 -30.86
C ASP A 531 -18.03 17.00 -29.53
N ALA A 532 -17.92 17.78 -28.45
CA ALA A 532 -18.36 17.34 -27.13
C ALA A 532 -19.86 17.52 -26.88
N ARG A 533 -20.51 16.46 -26.40
CA ARG A 533 -21.88 16.50 -25.90
C ARG A 533 -21.91 17.12 -24.50
N LYS A 534 -22.86 18.03 -24.26
CA LYS A 534 -23.06 18.66 -22.94
C LYS A 534 -23.71 17.65 -21.98
N MET A 535 -23.16 17.55 -20.77
CA MET A 535 -23.72 16.83 -19.63
C MET A 535 -23.96 17.81 -18.48
N GLU A 536 -24.72 17.38 -17.46
CA GLU A 536 -25.06 18.21 -16.28
C GLU A 536 -23.79 18.75 -15.59
N ASN A 537 -22.75 17.93 -15.48
CA ASN A 537 -21.48 18.25 -14.80
C ASN A 537 -20.26 18.26 -15.73
N GLY A 538 -20.39 18.38 -17.05
CA GLY A 538 -19.22 18.38 -17.93
C GLY A 538 -19.51 18.13 -19.41
N ARG A 539 -18.52 17.60 -20.11
CA ARG A 539 -18.49 17.43 -21.57
C ARG A 539 -17.96 16.04 -21.92
N MET A 540 -18.59 15.39 -22.90
CA MET A 540 -18.26 14.03 -23.33
C MET A 540 -17.89 14.02 -24.80
N VAL A 541 -16.67 13.59 -25.14
CA VAL A 541 -16.20 13.42 -26.51
C VAL A 541 -16.18 11.93 -26.86
N PRO A 542 -16.84 11.48 -27.93
CA PRO A 542 -16.75 10.08 -28.36
C PRO A 542 -15.33 9.75 -28.84
N VAL A 543 -14.81 8.58 -28.44
CA VAL A 543 -13.61 8.01 -29.06
C VAL A 543 -14.08 7.30 -30.33
N PRO A 544 -13.65 7.72 -31.53
CA PRO A 544 -14.18 7.15 -32.76
C PRO A 544 -13.55 5.78 -33.06
N TRP A 545 -14.21 5.00 -33.93
CA TRP A 545 -13.76 3.68 -34.43
C TRP A 545 -13.68 2.56 -33.39
N VAL A 546 -14.09 2.82 -32.14
CA VAL A 546 -14.17 1.82 -31.06
C VAL A 546 -15.12 0.67 -31.37
N ASP A 547 -16.08 0.85 -32.27
CA ASP A 547 -17.08 -0.18 -32.60
C ASP A 547 -16.48 -1.43 -33.30
N ASN A 548 -15.26 -1.32 -33.84
CA ASN A 548 -14.60 -2.37 -34.64
C ASN A 548 -13.21 -2.79 -34.10
N ILE A 549 -12.87 -2.47 -32.85
CA ILE A 549 -11.56 -2.81 -32.30
C ILE A 549 -11.53 -4.26 -31.78
N GLU A 550 -10.38 -4.94 -31.93
CA GLU A 550 -10.16 -6.29 -31.41
C GLU A 550 -9.76 -6.28 -29.92
N PRO A 551 -9.92 -7.38 -29.17
CA PRO A 551 -9.43 -7.50 -27.79
C PRO A 551 -7.94 -7.21 -27.69
N GLY A 552 -7.56 -6.35 -26.73
CA GLY A 552 -6.17 -5.94 -26.58
C GLY A 552 -5.99 -4.81 -25.59
N VAL A 553 -4.77 -4.26 -25.60
CA VAL A 553 -4.37 -3.14 -24.75
C VAL A 553 -4.34 -1.89 -25.62
N TYR A 554 -5.07 -0.86 -25.22
CA TYR A 554 -5.21 0.37 -25.98
C TYR A 554 -4.80 1.59 -25.16
N GLU A 555 -4.58 2.70 -25.84
CA GLU A 555 -4.31 3.99 -25.24
C GLU A 555 -4.99 5.10 -26.04
N VAL A 556 -5.67 5.99 -25.32
CA VAL A 556 -6.09 7.27 -25.86
C VAL A 556 -5.05 8.32 -25.47
N CYS A 557 -4.31 8.81 -26.46
CA CYS A 557 -3.41 9.94 -26.32
C CYS A 557 -4.17 11.23 -26.64
N LEU A 558 -4.17 12.18 -25.73
CA LEU A 558 -4.64 13.54 -25.95
C LEU A 558 -3.44 14.47 -26.04
N ARG A 559 -3.40 15.25 -27.10
CA ARG A 559 -2.42 16.30 -27.34
C ARG A 559 -3.09 17.66 -27.25
N GLY A 560 -2.68 18.46 -26.27
CA GLY A 560 -3.24 19.78 -26.02
C GLY A 560 -2.58 20.89 -26.86
N PRO A 561 -3.05 22.13 -26.74
CA PRO A 561 -2.34 23.33 -27.24
C PRO A 561 -0.89 23.42 -26.76
N ILE A 562 -0.07 24.31 -27.34
CA ILE A 562 1.33 24.46 -26.92
C ILE A 562 1.34 25.04 -25.49
N GLY A 563 2.14 24.45 -24.60
CA GLY A 563 2.16 24.78 -23.18
C GLY A 563 1.26 23.87 -22.32
N VAL A 564 0.49 22.96 -22.91
CA VAL A 564 -0.30 21.93 -22.22
C VAL A 564 0.39 20.57 -22.40
N GLU A 565 0.62 19.84 -21.30
CA GLU A 565 1.23 18.50 -21.37
C GLU A 565 0.30 17.49 -22.03
N ASP A 566 0.86 16.59 -22.85
CA ASP A 566 0.11 15.49 -23.46
C ASP A 566 -0.41 14.55 -22.35
N PHE A 567 -1.65 14.09 -22.48
CA PHE A 567 -2.30 13.20 -21.53
C PHE A 567 -2.56 11.84 -22.15
N LYS A 568 -2.36 10.76 -21.38
CA LYS A 568 -2.48 9.40 -21.87
C LYS A 568 -3.40 8.59 -20.96
N MET A 569 -4.36 7.93 -21.58
CA MET A 569 -5.35 7.09 -20.90
C MET A 569 -5.27 5.68 -21.48
N PRO A 570 -4.39 4.83 -20.92
CA PRO A 570 -4.36 3.42 -21.29
C PRO A 570 -5.64 2.74 -20.80
N PHE A 571 -6.18 1.81 -21.57
CA PHE A 571 -7.30 0.96 -21.18
C PHE A 571 -7.17 -0.45 -21.76
N LEU A 572 -7.83 -1.40 -21.10
CA LEU A 572 -7.90 -2.78 -21.53
C LEU A 572 -9.27 -3.07 -22.12
N TYR A 573 -9.33 -3.65 -23.32
CA TYR A 573 -10.56 -4.21 -23.86
C TYR A 573 -10.56 -5.73 -23.71
N LEU A 574 -11.53 -6.24 -22.95
CA LEU A 574 -11.81 -7.67 -22.79
C LEU A 574 -13.24 -7.97 -23.25
N PRO A 575 -13.47 -8.86 -24.21
CA PRO A 575 -14.78 -9.12 -24.80
C PRO A 575 -15.66 -10.03 -23.90
N ILE A 576 -15.90 -9.61 -22.65
CA ILE A 576 -16.67 -10.36 -21.66
C ILE A 576 -18.16 -10.00 -21.76
N LEU A 577 -19.00 -10.98 -22.06
CA LEU A 577 -20.46 -10.84 -22.12
C LEU A 577 -21.09 -10.90 -20.73
N ARG A 578 -20.58 -11.80 -19.88
CA ARG A 578 -21.09 -12.03 -18.53
C ARG A 578 -19.95 -12.42 -17.60
N CYS A 579 -19.96 -11.90 -16.39
CA CYS A 579 -19.03 -12.31 -15.34
C CYS A 579 -19.76 -12.47 -14.01
N GLU A 580 -19.51 -13.58 -13.32
CA GLU A 580 -20.19 -13.95 -12.08
C GLU A 580 -19.20 -14.40 -11.01
N ARG A 581 -19.61 -14.25 -9.75
CA ARG A 581 -18.86 -14.65 -8.57
C ARG A 581 -19.69 -15.61 -7.73
N ALA A 582 -19.17 -16.81 -7.44
CA ALA A 582 -19.80 -17.71 -6.49
C ALA A 582 -19.28 -17.43 -5.07
N LEU A 583 -20.12 -16.78 -4.26
CA LEU A 583 -19.78 -16.37 -2.90
C LEU A 583 -19.96 -17.52 -1.88
N SER A 584 -19.13 -17.56 -0.85
CA SER A 584 -19.34 -18.42 0.33
C SER A 584 -20.51 -17.92 1.19
N GLU A 585 -21.12 -18.82 1.96
CA GLU A 585 -22.17 -18.50 2.94
C GLU A 585 -21.61 -17.95 4.28
N GLU A 586 -20.38 -17.43 4.28
CA GLU A 586 -19.71 -16.91 5.47
C GLU A 586 -20.12 -15.47 5.77
N ARG A 587 -19.91 -15.03 7.01
CA ARG A 587 -20.19 -13.65 7.45
C ARG A 587 -19.38 -12.61 6.69
N MET A 588 -18.16 -12.97 6.28
CA MET A 588 -17.40 -12.27 5.23
C MET A 588 -17.41 -13.18 3.99
N PRO A 589 -18.28 -12.91 3.01
CA PRO A 589 -18.36 -13.75 1.82
C PRO A 589 -17.05 -13.68 1.05
N VAL A 590 -16.45 -14.85 0.80
CA VAL A 590 -15.27 -14.99 -0.04
C VAL A 590 -15.67 -15.74 -1.30
N VAL A 591 -15.25 -15.24 -2.45
CA VAL A 591 -15.49 -15.87 -3.75
C VAL A 591 -14.68 -17.16 -3.84
N LYS A 592 -15.37 -18.28 -4.12
CA LYS A 592 -14.72 -19.58 -4.35
C LYS A 592 -14.27 -19.73 -5.80
N GLU A 593 -15.10 -19.28 -6.72
CA GLU A 593 -14.87 -19.38 -8.16
C GLU A 593 -15.46 -18.17 -8.88
N PHE A 594 -14.80 -17.77 -9.98
CA PHE A 594 -15.26 -16.76 -10.91
C PHE A 594 -15.62 -17.43 -12.23
N LEU A 595 -16.78 -17.09 -12.78
CA LEU A 595 -17.23 -17.53 -14.09
C LEU A 595 -17.16 -16.36 -15.06
N LEU A 596 -16.40 -16.51 -16.15
CA LEU A 596 -16.22 -15.51 -17.20
C LEU A 596 -16.74 -16.07 -18.53
N GLU A 597 -17.69 -15.40 -19.16
CA GLU A 597 -18.23 -15.73 -20.47
C GLU A 597 -17.83 -14.66 -21.48
N PHE A 598 -17.16 -15.07 -22.56
CA PHE A 598 -16.60 -14.18 -23.57
C PHE A 598 -17.41 -14.25 -24.87
N SER A 599 -17.45 -13.16 -25.65
CA SER A 599 -17.92 -13.23 -27.04
C SER A 599 -16.87 -13.86 -27.96
N GLU A 600 -15.60 -13.74 -27.60
CA GLU A 600 -14.47 -14.43 -28.24
C GLU A 600 -13.38 -14.73 -27.21
N MET A 601 -12.79 -15.92 -27.27
CA MET A 601 -11.79 -16.34 -26.29
C MET A 601 -10.47 -15.56 -26.45
N VAL A 602 -9.94 -15.09 -25.33
CA VAL A 602 -8.68 -14.34 -25.26
C VAL A 602 -7.53 -15.26 -24.78
N PRO A 603 -6.29 -15.12 -25.31
CA PRO A 603 -5.14 -15.88 -24.80
C PRO A 603 -4.88 -15.62 -23.31
N MET A 604 -4.94 -16.67 -22.48
CA MET A 604 -4.76 -16.58 -21.04
C MET A 604 -3.89 -17.71 -20.47
N LEU A 605 -3.13 -17.40 -19.41
CA LEU A 605 -2.32 -18.34 -18.62
C LEU A 605 -2.62 -18.18 -17.12
N THR A 606 -2.46 -19.25 -16.36
CA THR A 606 -2.63 -19.25 -14.91
C THR A 606 -1.41 -18.67 -14.19
N PHE A 607 -1.63 -18.00 -13.06
CA PHE A 607 -0.56 -17.66 -12.10
C PHE A 607 -0.37 -18.77 -11.06
N GLU A 608 0.77 -18.73 -10.35
CA GLU A 608 1.03 -19.62 -9.23
C GLU A 608 -0.08 -19.49 -8.17
N GLY A 609 -0.59 -20.63 -7.67
CA GLY A 609 -1.73 -20.67 -6.74
C GLY A 609 -3.13 -20.59 -7.38
N THR A 610 -3.25 -20.17 -8.64
CA THR A 610 -4.55 -20.09 -9.37
C THR A 610 -4.70 -21.24 -10.37
N GLU A 611 -5.93 -21.69 -10.58
CA GLU A 611 -6.32 -22.69 -11.58
C GLU A 611 -7.43 -22.14 -12.48
N ILE A 612 -7.41 -22.53 -13.76
CA ILE A 612 -8.40 -22.12 -14.76
C ILE A 612 -8.89 -23.37 -15.50
N LEU A 613 -10.20 -23.50 -15.64
CA LEU A 613 -10.85 -24.46 -16.52
C LEU A 613 -11.46 -23.70 -17.69
N ILE A 614 -11.01 -24.00 -18.91
CA ILE A 614 -11.43 -23.32 -20.14
C ILE A 614 -12.34 -24.25 -20.95
N ASP A 615 -13.53 -23.76 -21.26
CA ASP A 615 -14.45 -24.34 -22.25
C ASP A 615 -14.39 -23.47 -23.51
N SER A 616 -13.55 -23.88 -24.46
CA SER A 616 -13.35 -23.14 -25.72
C SER A 616 -14.55 -23.19 -26.65
N GLU A 617 -15.42 -24.21 -26.55
CA GLU A 617 -16.60 -24.34 -27.41
C GLU A 617 -17.67 -23.32 -27.02
N ASN A 618 -17.86 -23.11 -25.71
CA ASN A 618 -18.83 -22.15 -25.19
C ASN A 618 -18.22 -20.78 -24.83
N CYS A 619 -16.94 -20.56 -25.12
CA CYS A 619 -16.19 -19.35 -24.76
C CYS A 619 -16.30 -18.99 -23.27
N LYS A 620 -16.13 -19.98 -22.37
CA LYS A 620 -16.22 -19.81 -20.92
C LYS A 620 -14.91 -20.15 -20.23
N ALA A 621 -14.59 -19.41 -19.17
CA ALA A 621 -13.49 -19.71 -18.29
C ALA A 621 -13.97 -19.68 -16.83
N MET A 622 -13.62 -20.71 -16.08
CA MET A 622 -13.83 -20.77 -14.63
C MET A 622 -12.49 -20.67 -13.91
N VAL A 623 -12.40 -19.76 -12.94
CA VAL A 623 -11.15 -19.38 -12.27
C VAL A 623 -11.29 -19.54 -10.76
N PHE A 624 -10.36 -20.25 -10.13
CA PHE A 624 -10.39 -20.53 -8.69
C PHE A 624 -8.97 -20.76 -8.14
N LEU A 625 -8.82 -20.81 -6.80
CA LEU A 625 -7.54 -21.12 -6.16
C LEU A 625 -7.30 -22.63 -6.07
N LYS A 626 -6.06 -23.06 -6.28
CA LYS A 626 -5.64 -24.46 -6.06
C LYS A 626 -5.76 -24.87 -4.60
N GLU A 627 -5.42 -23.96 -3.69
CA GLU A 627 -5.48 -24.12 -2.24
C GLU A 627 -5.89 -22.76 -1.63
N ASP A 628 -6.88 -22.73 -0.74
CA ASP A 628 -7.35 -21.49 -0.14
C ASP A 628 -6.51 -21.11 1.08
N ARG A 629 -5.45 -20.32 0.87
CA ARG A 629 -4.57 -19.80 1.94
C ARG A 629 -5.03 -18.44 2.47
N ALA A 630 -6.34 -18.17 2.37
CA ALA A 630 -6.95 -16.88 2.63
C ALA A 630 -6.50 -15.76 1.67
N ASP A 631 -6.00 -16.11 0.48
CA ASP A 631 -5.57 -15.13 -0.52
C ASP A 631 -6.73 -14.25 -0.98
N ALA A 632 -6.48 -12.95 -1.13
CA ALA A 632 -7.50 -11.98 -1.55
C ALA A 632 -7.80 -11.97 -3.05
N TYR A 633 -6.92 -12.55 -3.87
CA TYR A 633 -6.99 -12.46 -5.32
C TYR A 633 -6.81 -13.84 -5.98
N CYS A 634 -7.53 -14.07 -7.08
CA CYS A 634 -7.09 -14.99 -8.13
C CYS A 634 -6.40 -14.16 -9.23
N ALA A 635 -5.32 -14.67 -9.83
CA ALA A 635 -4.58 -13.94 -10.85
C ALA A 635 -4.48 -14.70 -12.17
N LEU A 636 -4.62 -13.98 -13.29
CA LEU A 636 -4.51 -14.52 -14.65
C LEU A 636 -3.57 -13.65 -15.47
N LYS A 637 -2.76 -14.27 -16.33
CA LYS A 637 -1.98 -13.54 -17.33
C LYS A 637 -2.72 -13.57 -18.65
N ILE A 638 -3.28 -12.43 -19.07
CA ILE A 638 -3.98 -12.27 -20.35
C ILE A 638 -3.04 -11.65 -21.38
N PHE A 639 -3.33 -11.87 -22.67
CA PHE A 639 -2.49 -11.41 -23.78
C PHE A 639 -1.02 -11.82 -23.62
N HIS A 640 -0.80 -13.00 -23.02
CA HIS A 640 0.53 -13.49 -22.62
C HIS A 640 1.52 -13.66 -23.78
N ASN A 641 1.01 -13.71 -25.01
CA ASN A 641 1.73 -13.86 -26.26
C ASN A 641 1.96 -12.52 -27.01
N THR A 642 1.53 -11.40 -26.44
CA THR A 642 1.67 -10.07 -27.03
C THR A 642 2.90 -9.33 -26.49
N ALA A 643 3.17 -8.12 -26.99
CA ALA A 643 4.26 -7.27 -26.50
C ALA A 643 3.96 -6.67 -25.10
N MET A 644 2.71 -6.76 -24.63
CA MET A 644 2.29 -6.17 -23.37
C MET A 644 1.37 -7.14 -22.60
N PRO A 645 1.93 -8.20 -21.99
CA PRO A 645 1.13 -9.11 -21.18
C PRO A 645 0.59 -8.40 -19.93
N ILE A 646 -0.70 -8.60 -19.62
CA ILE A 646 -1.36 -7.96 -18.48
C ILE A 646 -1.71 -9.00 -17.42
N THR A 647 -1.49 -8.65 -16.15
CA THR A 647 -1.96 -9.47 -15.03
C THR A 647 -3.33 -8.99 -14.60
N LEU A 648 -4.35 -9.81 -14.81
CA LEU A 648 -5.71 -9.60 -14.34
C LEU A 648 -5.84 -10.15 -12.91
N LEU A 649 -6.32 -9.32 -11.99
CA LEU A 649 -6.58 -9.63 -10.60
C LEU A 649 -8.09 -9.69 -10.36
N LEU A 650 -8.57 -10.85 -9.90
CA LEU A 650 -9.98 -11.10 -9.56
C LEU A 650 -10.12 -11.12 -8.04
N GLU A 651 -10.90 -10.19 -7.51
CA GLU A 651 -10.98 -9.91 -6.08
C GLU A 651 -11.99 -10.82 -5.40
N ARG A 652 -11.50 -11.60 -4.44
CA ARG A 652 -12.30 -12.62 -3.74
C ARG A 652 -13.13 -12.06 -2.59
N SER A 653 -12.88 -10.84 -2.12
CA SER A 653 -13.59 -10.24 -1.00
C SER A 653 -13.70 -8.73 -1.18
N GLU A 654 -14.80 -8.17 -0.69
CA GLU A 654 -15.04 -6.71 -0.66
C GLU A 654 -14.16 -5.99 0.37
N ILE A 655 -13.64 -6.73 1.36
CA ILE A 655 -12.72 -6.23 2.38
C ILE A 655 -11.47 -7.10 2.36
N ARG A 656 -10.32 -6.45 2.22
CA ARG A 656 -9.02 -7.08 2.06
C ARG A 656 -8.00 -6.32 2.86
N TRP A 657 -6.96 -7.01 3.30
CA TRP A 657 -5.90 -6.36 4.06
C TRP A 657 -4.55 -7.02 3.80
N VAL A 658 -3.48 -6.29 4.09
CA VAL A 658 -2.11 -6.78 4.00
C VAL A 658 -1.28 -6.17 5.11
N ARG A 659 -0.41 -6.97 5.73
CA ARG A 659 0.55 -6.48 6.72
C ARG A 659 1.89 -6.19 6.04
N HIS A 660 2.60 -5.21 6.57
CA HIS A 660 3.95 -4.89 6.13
C HIS A 660 4.86 -6.10 6.35
N SER A 661 5.52 -6.56 5.29
CA SER A 661 6.45 -7.69 5.34
C SER A 661 7.85 -7.25 5.78
N GLU A 662 8.70 -8.21 6.15
CA GLU A 662 10.14 -7.94 6.38
C GLU A 662 10.86 -7.44 5.11
N SER A 663 10.32 -7.72 3.92
CA SER A 663 10.81 -7.21 2.63
C SER A 663 10.35 -5.78 2.32
N GLY A 664 9.43 -5.22 3.10
CA GLY A 664 8.98 -3.83 3.02
C GLY A 664 8.02 -3.49 1.89
N LEU A 665 7.25 -4.46 1.37
CA LEU A 665 6.33 -4.27 0.22
C LEU A 665 4.91 -4.78 0.55
N TYR A 666 3.89 -4.13 -0.01
CA TYR A 666 2.47 -4.50 0.10
C TYR A 666 1.91 -5.09 -1.20
N ASP A 667 2.68 -5.97 -1.83
CA ASP A 667 2.35 -6.55 -3.15
C ASP A 667 1.10 -7.45 -3.09
N TRP A 668 0.36 -7.53 -4.20
CA TRP A 668 -0.95 -8.20 -4.32
C TRP A 668 -0.99 -9.66 -3.82
N PRO A 669 0.05 -10.51 -3.96
CA PRO A 669 0.01 -11.90 -3.48
C PRO A 669 -0.08 -12.01 -1.94
N TYR A 670 0.29 -10.95 -1.22
CA TYR A 670 0.30 -10.95 0.25
C TYR A 670 -1.02 -10.47 0.86
N TRP A 671 -1.95 -9.98 0.05
CA TRP A 671 -3.25 -9.55 0.52
C TRP A 671 -4.12 -10.75 0.92
N ARG A 672 -4.91 -10.55 1.96
CA ARG A 672 -5.74 -11.57 2.59
C ARG A 672 -7.21 -11.13 2.63
N ALA A 673 -8.10 -12.12 2.52
CA ALA A 673 -9.55 -11.95 2.53
C ALA A 673 -10.22 -12.56 3.77
N ARG A 674 -9.46 -13.21 4.66
CA ARG A 674 -9.98 -13.78 5.91
C ARG A 674 -9.23 -13.22 7.12
N PRO A 675 -9.83 -13.26 8.31
CA PRO A 675 -9.15 -12.79 9.52
C PRO A 675 -7.88 -13.59 9.79
N GLU A 676 -6.80 -12.93 10.18
CA GLU A 676 -5.54 -13.58 10.56
C GLU A 676 -5.35 -13.59 12.08
N ILE A 677 -4.81 -14.70 12.58
CA ILE A 677 -4.44 -14.85 13.98
C ILE A 677 -2.96 -14.50 14.13
N ILE A 678 -2.66 -13.51 14.97
CA ILE A 678 -1.32 -12.97 15.19
C ILE A 678 -0.91 -13.16 16.65
N PRO A 679 0.20 -13.89 16.92
CA PRO A 679 0.82 -13.90 18.24
C PRO A 679 1.35 -12.51 18.57
N ILE A 680 0.97 -11.95 19.72
CA ILE A 680 1.36 -10.59 20.12
C ILE A 680 2.89 -10.41 20.21
N GLN A 681 3.61 -11.47 20.57
CA GLN A 681 5.07 -11.49 20.65
C GLN A 681 5.72 -11.19 19.29
N ARG A 682 5.10 -11.65 18.20
CA ARG A 682 5.60 -11.41 16.84
C ARG A 682 5.47 -9.96 16.40
N LEU A 683 4.41 -9.26 16.83
CA LEU A 683 4.26 -7.83 16.52
C LEU A 683 5.35 -6.99 17.18
N ASN A 684 5.81 -7.37 18.37
CA ASN A 684 6.85 -6.66 19.09
C ASN A 684 8.27 -6.91 18.51
N GLU A 685 8.47 -8.02 17.80
CA GLU A 685 9.72 -8.32 17.09
C GLU A 685 9.85 -7.52 15.78
N ILE A 686 8.74 -7.13 15.18
CA ILE A 686 8.70 -6.45 13.88
C ILE A 686 8.87 -4.93 14.08
N ARG A 687 9.84 -4.34 13.40
CA ARG A 687 10.15 -2.90 13.48
C ARG A 687 9.02 -2.02 12.93
N ASP A 688 8.29 -2.52 11.94
CA ASP A 688 7.15 -1.84 11.29
C ASP A 688 5.95 -2.79 11.18
N SER A 689 4.99 -2.63 12.09
CA SER A 689 3.80 -3.47 12.22
C SER A 689 2.56 -2.88 11.58
N ARG A 690 2.71 -2.04 10.54
CA ARG A 690 1.56 -1.43 9.87
C ARG A 690 0.82 -2.41 8.96
N ALA A 691 -0.49 -2.19 8.82
CA ALA A 691 -1.32 -2.91 7.86
C ALA A 691 -2.14 -1.94 7.01
N LEU A 692 -2.34 -2.32 5.75
CA LEU A 692 -3.24 -1.65 4.81
C LEU A 692 -4.54 -2.41 4.73
N ILE A 693 -5.65 -1.68 4.66
CA ILE A 693 -7.00 -2.20 4.46
C ILE A 693 -7.56 -1.59 3.19
N GLU A 694 -8.02 -2.41 2.26
CA GLU A 694 -8.76 -2.00 1.07
C GLU A 694 -10.22 -2.43 1.25
N ILE A 695 -11.16 -1.50 1.05
CA ILE A 695 -12.60 -1.74 1.09
C ILE A 695 -13.20 -1.27 -0.23
N ASP A 696 -14.01 -2.11 -0.87
CA ASP A 696 -14.67 -1.75 -2.11
C ASP A 696 -15.70 -0.61 -1.94
N PRO A 697 -15.83 0.31 -2.92
CA PRO A 697 -16.66 1.50 -2.79
C PRO A 697 -18.17 1.23 -2.85
N ALA A 698 -18.61 0.14 -3.51
CA ALA A 698 -20.03 -0.21 -3.63
C ALA A 698 -20.71 -0.55 -2.27
N PRO A 699 -20.10 -1.32 -1.35
CA PRO A 699 -20.63 -1.55 -0.01
C PRO A 699 -20.75 -0.28 0.87
N LEU A 700 -19.90 0.73 0.65
CA LEU A 700 -19.89 1.97 1.46
C LEU A 700 -21.10 2.89 1.18
N ALA A 701 -21.65 2.85 -0.03
CA ALA A 701 -22.70 3.79 -0.47
C ALA A 701 -24.14 3.33 -0.17
N THR A 702 -24.35 2.06 0.19
CA THR A 702 -25.69 1.44 0.11
C THR A 702 -26.21 0.79 1.40
N PHE A 703 -25.43 0.69 2.48
CA PHE A 703 -25.78 -0.19 3.61
C PHE A 703 -26.23 0.49 4.91
N ARG A 704 -27.40 0.08 5.46
CA ARG A 704 -27.69 0.19 6.90
C ARG A 704 -26.94 -0.93 7.63
N GLY A 705 -25.82 -0.60 8.28
CA GLY A 705 -25.01 -1.55 9.07
C GLY A 705 -23.69 -1.99 8.44
N GLY A 706 -23.21 -1.29 7.41
CA GLY A 706 -21.86 -1.46 6.87
C GLY A 706 -20.78 -0.75 7.69
N PRO A 707 -19.50 -0.77 7.24
CA PRO A 707 -18.39 -0.09 7.88
C PRO A 707 -18.70 1.36 8.23
N LYS A 708 -18.47 1.77 9.48
CA LYS A 708 -18.62 3.17 9.89
C LYS A 708 -17.41 3.99 9.43
N VAL A 709 -17.63 4.74 8.36
CA VAL A 709 -16.72 5.78 7.88
C VAL A 709 -17.20 7.13 8.39
N LEU A 710 -16.31 7.89 9.03
CA LEU A 710 -16.60 9.22 9.55
C LEU A 710 -16.74 10.24 8.40
N PRO A 711 -17.36 11.42 8.61
CA PRO A 711 -17.44 12.46 7.59
C PRO A 711 -16.06 12.90 7.05
N SER A 712 -15.00 12.76 7.85
CA SER A 712 -13.60 12.98 7.46
C SER A 712 -13.04 11.91 6.51
N GLY A 713 -13.79 10.83 6.22
CA GLY A 713 -13.33 9.68 5.45
C GLY A 713 -12.51 8.67 6.25
N ARG A 714 -12.30 8.89 7.55
CA ARG A 714 -11.58 7.95 8.42
C ARG A 714 -12.43 6.72 8.73
N LEU A 715 -11.79 5.55 8.75
CA LEU A 715 -12.45 4.28 9.07
C LEU A 715 -12.32 3.98 10.56
N ARG A 716 -13.44 3.68 11.21
CA ARG A 716 -13.42 3.34 12.64
C ARG A 716 -13.09 1.87 12.87
N ILE A 717 -11.99 1.63 13.56
CA ILE A 717 -11.52 0.33 14.02
C ILE A 717 -11.82 0.19 15.51
N VAL A 718 -12.27 -0.97 15.93
CA VAL A 718 -12.54 -1.32 17.33
C VAL A 718 -11.68 -2.49 17.75
N PHE A 719 -11.16 -2.40 18.97
CA PHE A 719 -10.40 -3.45 19.62
C PHE A 719 -11.26 -4.06 20.71
N GLN A 720 -11.55 -5.35 20.60
CA GLN A 720 -12.50 -6.04 21.47
C GLN A 720 -11.84 -7.27 22.08
N GLY A 721 -11.84 -7.36 23.41
CA GLY A 721 -11.16 -8.42 24.15
C GLY A 721 -12.11 -9.39 24.83
N ARG A 722 -11.64 -10.61 25.06
CA ARG A 722 -12.24 -11.55 26.01
C ARG A 722 -11.23 -11.95 27.09
N LYS A 723 -11.69 -12.01 28.34
CA LYS A 723 -10.85 -12.48 29.47
C LYS A 723 -10.65 -13.99 29.45
N ASN A 724 -11.67 -14.74 29.03
CA ASN A 724 -11.63 -16.19 28.77
C ASN A 724 -12.64 -16.54 27.65
N GLU A 725 -12.62 -17.76 27.13
CA GLU A 725 -13.48 -18.16 25.99
C GLU A 725 -14.97 -17.93 26.21
N ASN A 726 -15.41 -18.03 27.47
CA ASN A 726 -16.81 -17.92 27.89
C ASN A 726 -17.22 -16.52 28.37
N ALA A 727 -16.29 -15.55 28.43
CA ALA A 727 -16.57 -14.18 28.87
C ALA A 727 -17.22 -13.35 27.75
N PRO A 728 -18.05 -12.36 28.11
CA PRO A 728 -18.56 -11.39 27.14
C PRO A 728 -17.40 -10.60 26.51
N MET A 729 -17.66 -10.12 25.29
CA MET A 729 -16.71 -9.32 24.52
C MET A 729 -16.71 -7.88 25.06
N ASP A 730 -15.56 -7.43 25.59
CA ASP A 730 -15.40 -6.07 26.10
C ASP A 730 -14.76 -5.18 25.02
N SER A 731 -15.28 -3.96 24.82
CA SER A 731 -14.58 -2.97 23.98
C SER A 731 -13.42 -2.37 24.78
N LEU A 732 -12.20 -2.56 24.26
CA LEU A 732 -10.96 -2.12 24.91
C LEU A 732 -10.51 -0.76 24.41
N MET A 733 -10.63 -0.51 23.10
CA MET A 733 -10.17 0.70 22.43
C MET A 733 -10.96 0.93 21.13
N SER A 734 -11.06 2.18 20.69
CA SER A 734 -11.42 2.53 19.31
C SER A 734 -10.35 3.39 18.68
N TYR A 735 -10.04 3.14 17.41
CA TYR A 735 -9.00 3.79 16.62
C TYR A 735 -9.59 4.30 15.30
N GLU A 736 -9.17 5.48 14.85
CA GLU A 736 -9.60 6.05 13.56
C GLU A 736 -8.47 5.91 12.54
N ALA A 737 -8.65 5.02 11.57
CA ALA A 737 -7.68 4.80 10.51
C ALA A 737 -7.77 5.91 9.44
N SER A 738 -6.63 6.50 9.13
CA SER A 738 -6.47 7.47 8.05
C SER A 738 -6.59 6.78 6.69
N LYS A 739 -7.20 7.46 5.72
CA LYS A 739 -7.31 6.99 4.33
C LYS A 739 -6.29 7.69 3.43
N PHE A 740 -5.86 7.02 2.38
CA PHE A 740 -5.30 7.62 1.18
C PHE A 740 -5.87 6.90 -0.05
N LYS A 741 -5.92 7.59 -1.18
CA LYS A 741 -6.32 7.00 -2.46
C LYS A 741 -5.11 6.65 -3.29
N ARG A 742 -5.23 5.58 -4.06
CA ARG A 742 -4.26 5.13 -5.07
C ARG A 742 -5.03 4.61 -6.27
N GLY A 743 -4.92 5.27 -7.41
CA GLY A 743 -5.72 5.00 -8.60
C GLY A 743 -7.23 4.99 -8.28
N PHE A 744 -7.86 3.81 -8.37
CA PHE A 744 -9.27 3.62 -8.02
C PHE A 744 -9.51 3.07 -6.60
N ARG A 745 -8.45 2.82 -5.83
CA ARG A 745 -8.51 2.18 -4.51
C ARG A 745 -8.57 3.25 -3.43
N THR A 746 -9.39 3.00 -2.41
CA THR A 746 -9.32 3.71 -1.14
C THR A 746 -8.70 2.77 -0.12
N ILE A 747 -7.57 3.18 0.44
CA ILE A 747 -6.77 2.35 1.34
C ILE A 747 -6.71 3.05 2.69
N TRP A 748 -6.91 2.29 3.78
CA TRP A 748 -6.75 2.76 5.15
C TRP A 748 -5.50 2.16 5.77
N LEU A 749 -4.75 2.99 6.50
CA LEU A 749 -3.55 2.59 7.22
C LEU A 749 -3.85 2.39 8.71
N ILE A 750 -3.45 1.25 9.25
CA ILE A 750 -3.53 0.95 10.69
C ILE A 750 -2.15 0.59 11.23
N ASP A 751 -1.87 0.99 12.48
CA ASP A 751 -0.69 0.56 13.22
C ASP A 751 -1.07 -0.55 14.20
N LEU A 752 -0.63 -1.78 13.92
CA LEU A 752 -0.91 -2.92 14.80
C LEU A 752 -0.20 -2.82 16.15
N LYS A 753 0.84 -1.98 16.27
CA LYS A 753 1.61 -1.82 17.51
C LYS A 753 0.77 -1.21 18.62
N GLN A 754 -0.05 -0.21 18.30
CA GLN A 754 -0.93 0.43 19.29
C GLN A 754 -1.87 -0.57 19.97
N PHE A 755 -2.39 -1.53 19.19
CA PHE A 755 -3.25 -2.61 19.72
C PHE A 755 -2.45 -3.64 20.52
N SER A 756 -1.23 -3.97 20.08
CA SER A 756 -0.30 -4.82 20.83
C SER A 756 0.04 -4.23 22.21
N ASP A 757 0.47 -2.96 22.24
CA ASP A 757 0.83 -2.26 23.48
C ASP A 757 -0.36 -2.20 24.45
N GLN A 758 -1.55 -1.84 23.94
CA GLN A 758 -2.78 -1.84 24.72
C GLN A 758 -3.15 -3.22 25.28
N MET A 759 -2.95 -4.29 24.50
CA MET A 759 -3.21 -5.65 24.98
C MET A 759 -2.20 -6.05 26.04
N MET A 760 -0.92 -5.68 25.92
CA MET A 760 0.11 -5.98 26.92
C MET A 760 -0.16 -5.34 28.28
N ASP A 761 -0.66 -4.10 28.29
CA ASP A 761 -1.07 -3.40 29.53
C ASP A 761 -2.25 -4.11 30.22
N LEU A 762 -3.14 -4.72 29.44
CA LEU A 762 -4.32 -5.41 29.92
C LEU A 762 -4.02 -6.90 30.19
N GLN A 763 -3.32 -7.19 31.29
CA GLN A 763 -2.86 -8.55 31.63
C GLN A 763 -3.99 -9.61 31.73
N SER A 764 -5.24 -9.23 31.97
CA SER A 764 -6.36 -10.16 32.11
C SER A 764 -6.93 -10.73 30.81
N TYR A 765 -6.51 -10.24 29.64
CA TYR A 765 -7.06 -10.65 28.34
C TYR A 765 -6.11 -11.60 27.62
N GLN A 766 -6.61 -12.78 27.24
CA GLN A 766 -5.85 -13.79 26.48
C GLN A 766 -6.00 -13.63 24.96
N ARG A 767 -7.14 -13.07 24.54
CA ARG A 767 -7.51 -12.88 23.14
C ARG A 767 -8.18 -11.53 22.95
N ALA A 768 -7.84 -10.85 21.87
CA ALA A 768 -8.57 -9.68 21.44
C ALA A 768 -8.62 -9.59 19.91
N ASP A 769 -9.76 -9.17 19.38
CA ASP A 769 -10.01 -9.01 17.95
C ASP A 769 -9.92 -7.53 17.58
N ILE A 770 -9.22 -7.24 16.48
CA ILE A 770 -9.19 -5.94 15.80
C ILE A 770 -10.20 -6.02 14.65
N SER A 771 -11.24 -5.21 14.73
CA SER A 771 -12.39 -5.29 13.83
C SER A 771 -12.79 -3.92 13.28
N ILE A 772 -13.43 -3.89 12.11
CA ILE A 772 -14.08 -2.69 11.57
C ILE A 772 -15.42 -2.50 12.30
N ASP A 773 -15.69 -1.30 12.81
CA ASP A 773 -16.96 -0.96 13.49
C ASP A 773 -18.11 -0.94 12.47
N CYS A 774 -19.08 -1.84 12.63
CA CYS A 774 -20.29 -1.94 11.83
C CYS A 774 -21.56 -1.76 12.70
N GLY A 775 -21.43 -1.20 13.90
CA GLY A 775 -22.55 -0.96 14.81
C GLY A 775 -22.71 -1.97 15.93
N GLY A 776 -21.67 -2.76 16.26
CA GLY A 776 -21.61 -3.57 17.49
C GLY A 776 -20.95 -4.94 17.28
N PRO A 777 -20.57 -5.66 18.35
CA PRO A 777 -19.70 -6.85 18.26
C PRO A 777 -20.21 -7.97 17.34
N GLU A 778 -21.53 -8.15 17.27
CA GLU A 778 -22.17 -9.14 16.39
C GLU A 778 -22.25 -8.71 14.91
N LYS A 779 -21.95 -7.43 14.62
CA LYS A 779 -21.92 -6.84 13.27
C LYS A 779 -20.52 -6.47 12.80
N ASP A 780 -19.61 -6.14 13.73
CA ASP A 780 -18.24 -5.74 13.46
C ASP A 780 -17.44 -6.81 12.70
N ILE A 781 -16.65 -6.37 11.72
CA ILE A 781 -15.97 -7.28 10.79
C ILE A 781 -14.53 -7.52 11.28
N PRO A 782 -14.18 -8.75 11.71
CA PRO A 782 -12.85 -9.03 12.24
C PRO A 782 -11.79 -9.01 11.13
N LEU A 783 -10.66 -8.36 11.40
CA LEU A 783 -9.49 -8.34 10.51
C LEU A 783 -8.34 -9.15 11.09
N PHE A 784 -8.06 -8.95 12.38
CA PHE A 784 -6.96 -9.61 13.09
C PHE A 784 -7.42 -10.10 14.45
N THR A 785 -6.88 -11.24 14.87
CA THR A 785 -7.02 -11.75 16.23
C THR A 785 -5.66 -11.75 16.88
N LEU A 786 -5.47 -10.89 17.87
CA LEU A 786 -4.28 -10.90 18.73
C LEU A 786 -4.45 -11.98 19.80
N LEU A 787 -3.52 -12.93 19.81
CA LEU A 787 -3.43 -13.96 20.85
C LEU A 787 -2.18 -13.75 21.67
N ARG A 788 -2.33 -13.84 22.99
CA ARG A 788 -1.19 -13.86 23.90
C ARG A 788 -0.72 -15.30 24.11
N TYR A 789 0.50 -15.60 23.64
CA TYR A 789 1.13 -16.92 23.74
C TYR A 789 0.27 -18.05 23.14
N PRO A 790 -0.08 -18.01 21.84
CA PRO A 790 -0.78 -19.12 21.19
C PRO A 790 0.07 -20.39 21.11
N GLU A 791 1.39 -20.30 21.33
CA GLU A 791 2.25 -21.46 21.47
C GLU A 791 1.87 -22.24 22.73
N TYR A 792 1.80 -23.57 22.63
CA TYR A 792 1.42 -24.46 23.75
C TYR A 792 -0.07 -24.42 24.14
N GLU A 793 -0.97 -24.15 23.19
CA GLU A 793 -2.42 -24.32 23.37
C GLU A 793 -2.74 -25.75 23.88
N ASN A 794 -3.72 -25.87 24.79
CA ASN A 794 -4.04 -27.12 25.49
C ASN A 794 -2.88 -27.74 26.31
N PHE A 795 -1.95 -26.92 26.81
CA PHE A 795 -0.88 -27.38 27.69
C PHE A 795 -1.38 -28.15 28.94
N ARG A 796 -1.03 -29.43 29.03
CA ARG A 796 -1.41 -30.35 30.11
C ARG A 796 -0.23 -31.21 30.54
N VAL A 797 -0.22 -31.58 31.82
CA VAL A 797 0.70 -32.56 32.40
C VAL A 797 -0.10 -33.76 32.84
N LEU A 798 0.24 -34.93 32.29
CA LEU A 798 -0.28 -36.22 32.73
C LEU A 798 0.81 -36.95 33.52
N SER A 799 0.42 -37.67 34.57
CA SER A 799 1.33 -38.56 35.32
C SER A 799 0.93 -40.02 35.08
N PRO A 800 1.30 -40.62 33.93
CA PRO A 800 0.87 -41.96 33.56
C PRO A 800 1.47 -43.10 34.41
N MET A 801 2.60 -42.88 35.08
CA MET A 801 3.25 -43.92 35.90
C MET A 801 4.09 -43.33 37.04
N VAL A 802 3.92 -43.88 38.24
CA VAL A 802 4.76 -43.59 39.41
C VAL A 802 5.58 -44.84 39.73
N THR A 803 6.90 -44.71 39.83
CA THR A 803 7.80 -45.78 40.28
C THR A 803 8.28 -45.52 41.71
N GLN A 804 8.98 -46.47 42.35
CA GLN A 804 9.51 -46.33 43.71
C GLN A 804 10.39 -45.08 43.90
N ASN A 805 11.12 -44.65 42.86
CA ASN A 805 12.10 -43.57 42.96
C ASN A 805 11.77 -42.32 42.12
N ALA A 806 10.87 -42.42 41.14
CA ALA A 806 10.59 -41.33 40.20
C ALA A 806 9.14 -41.31 39.70
N GLU A 807 8.64 -40.11 39.41
CA GLU A 807 7.37 -39.82 38.75
C GLU A 807 7.64 -39.57 37.25
N LYS A 808 7.03 -40.36 36.37
CA LYS A 808 7.11 -40.13 34.92
C LYS A 808 5.95 -39.25 34.50
N LEU A 809 6.27 -38.05 34.05
CA LEU A 809 5.32 -37.10 33.49
C LEU A 809 5.29 -37.19 31.97
N GLN A 810 4.12 -36.98 31.40
CA GLN A 810 3.89 -36.78 29.98
C GLN A 810 3.29 -35.38 29.78
N ILE A 811 3.98 -34.55 29.03
CA ILE A 811 3.63 -33.15 28.79
C ILE A 811 3.06 -33.04 27.39
N ILE A 812 1.88 -32.44 27.26
CA ILE A 812 1.11 -32.43 26.02
C ILE A 812 0.62 -31.01 25.73
N TRP A 813 0.64 -30.62 24.46
CA TRP A 813 -0.01 -29.43 23.91
C TRP A 813 -0.22 -29.64 22.41
N ASP A 814 -1.01 -28.80 21.76
CA ASP A 814 -1.28 -28.87 20.32
C ASP A 814 -0.15 -28.23 19.51
N GLU A 815 0.53 -29.02 18.66
CA GLU A 815 1.69 -28.52 17.89
C GLU A 815 1.27 -27.45 16.87
N ARG A 816 1.88 -26.26 16.96
CA ARG A 816 1.74 -25.15 16.01
C ARG A 816 3.03 -24.93 15.19
N PRO A 817 2.94 -24.42 13.93
CA PRO A 817 4.11 -24.28 13.04
C PRO A 817 5.21 -23.33 13.55
N ASN A 818 4.83 -22.33 14.36
CA ASN A 818 5.71 -21.22 14.76
C ASN A 818 6.27 -21.36 16.18
N GLU A 819 6.14 -22.52 16.82
CA GLU A 819 6.59 -22.76 18.19
C GLU A 819 8.11 -22.61 18.37
N PRO A 820 8.58 -21.98 19.46
CA PRO A 820 9.98 -21.99 19.85
C PRO A 820 10.48 -23.42 20.03
N ARG A 821 11.44 -23.84 19.20
CA ARG A 821 12.01 -25.20 19.25
C ARG A 821 13.34 -25.30 19.99
N LYS A 822 13.86 -24.20 20.54
CA LYS A 822 15.17 -24.16 21.19
C LYS A 822 15.10 -23.58 22.61
N ASN A 823 16.01 -24.03 23.48
CA ASN A 823 16.20 -23.55 24.84
C ASN A 823 14.95 -23.57 25.74
N ARG A 824 14.04 -24.51 25.50
CA ARG A 824 12.85 -24.70 26.32
C ARG A 824 13.23 -25.34 27.66
N ALA A 825 12.59 -24.90 28.74
CA ALA A 825 12.68 -25.52 30.05
C ALA A 825 11.29 -25.58 30.69
N LEU A 826 11.02 -26.66 31.42
CA LEU A 826 9.85 -26.77 32.28
C LEU A 826 10.24 -26.32 33.69
N LYS A 827 9.64 -25.23 34.17
CA LYS A 827 9.70 -24.78 35.55
C LYS A 827 8.58 -25.44 36.35
N ILE A 828 8.93 -26.04 37.48
CA ILE A 828 8.03 -26.83 38.32
C ILE A 828 8.15 -26.39 39.77
N TYR A 829 7.06 -26.08 40.45
CA TYR A 829 7.10 -25.63 41.85
C TYR A 829 5.80 -25.95 42.62
N PRO A 830 5.82 -26.06 43.96
CA PRO A 830 4.61 -26.25 44.76
C PRO A 830 3.69 -25.03 44.68
N LEU A 831 2.38 -25.24 44.62
CA LEU A 831 1.42 -24.14 44.55
C LEU A 831 1.55 -23.23 45.79
N GLY A 832 1.88 -21.95 45.55
CA GLY A 832 2.10 -20.94 46.59
C GLY A 832 3.56 -20.81 47.06
N GLN A 833 4.49 -21.60 46.53
CA GLN A 833 5.93 -21.53 46.83
C GLN A 833 6.77 -21.45 45.55
N PRO A 834 6.66 -20.36 44.76
CA PRO A 834 7.37 -20.22 43.48
C PRO A 834 8.90 -20.25 43.61
N ASP A 835 9.43 -19.91 44.79
CA ASP A 835 10.87 -19.91 45.08
C ASP A 835 11.47 -21.33 45.16
N ARG A 836 10.65 -22.36 45.36
CA ARG A 836 11.06 -23.77 45.38
C ARG A 836 10.93 -24.41 44.00
N SER A 837 11.42 -23.71 42.96
CA SER A 837 11.29 -24.18 41.59
C SER A 837 12.41 -25.11 41.13
N THR A 838 12.04 -26.23 40.54
CA THR A 838 12.91 -27.12 39.80
C THR A 838 12.76 -26.84 38.31
N TYR A 839 13.88 -26.78 37.58
CA TYR A 839 13.88 -26.58 36.14
C TYR A 839 14.35 -27.83 35.42
N VAL A 840 13.54 -28.30 34.48
CA VAL A 840 13.89 -29.44 33.64
C VAL A 840 14.09 -28.95 32.20
N PRO A 841 15.29 -29.08 31.62
CA PRO A 841 15.51 -28.71 30.22
C PRO A 841 14.70 -29.62 29.29
N ILE A 842 14.05 -29.03 28.29
CA ILE A 842 13.39 -29.76 27.21
C ILE A 842 14.35 -29.72 26.01
N PRO A 843 14.82 -30.88 25.50
CA PRO A 843 15.67 -30.96 24.32
C PRO A 843 15.16 -30.14 23.13
N ASP A 844 16.10 -29.49 22.45
CA ASP A 844 15.81 -28.74 21.23
C ASP A 844 15.19 -29.63 20.16
N GLY A 845 14.16 -29.14 19.49
CA GLY A 845 13.45 -29.85 18.42
C GLY A 845 12.45 -30.93 18.87
N GLN A 846 12.36 -31.26 20.16
CA GLN A 846 11.44 -32.29 20.65
C GLN A 846 9.96 -31.83 20.54
N LYS A 847 9.08 -32.68 20.01
CA LYS A 847 7.65 -32.39 19.84
C LYS A 847 6.81 -33.02 20.96
N PRO A 848 5.65 -32.44 21.33
CA PRO A 848 4.70 -33.09 22.24
C PRO A 848 4.16 -34.39 21.61
N PRO A 849 3.83 -35.42 22.41
CA PRO A 849 3.95 -35.49 23.86
C PRO A 849 5.41 -35.72 24.34
N ILE A 850 5.84 -34.99 25.37
CA ILE A 850 7.20 -35.07 25.93
C ILE A 850 7.21 -35.82 27.25
N GLY A 851 8.05 -36.85 27.37
CA GLY A 851 8.27 -37.60 28.60
C GLY A 851 9.35 -36.95 29.49
N ILE A 852 9.03 -36.68 30.75
CA ILE A 852 9.98 -36.17 31.75
C ILE A 852 9.96 -37.08 32.98
N SER A 853 11.12 -37.30 33.61
CA SER A 853 11.22 -38.00 34.88
C SER A 853 11.59 -37.02 35.98
N LEU A 854 10.79 -36.97 37.05
CA LEU A 854 11.05 -36.17 38.24
C LEU A 854 11.31 -37.07 39.45
N GLU A 855 12.15 -36.61 40.37
CA GLU A 855 12.22 -37.22 41.70
C GLU A 855 10.87 -37.08 42.43
N ARG A 856 10.48 -38.08 43.22
CA ARG A 856 9.25 -38.00 44.02
C ARG A 856 9.28 -36.77 44.94
N ALA A 857 8.14 -36.09 45.07
CA ALA A 857 8.01 -34.95 45.96
C ALA A 857 8.19 -35.38 47.43
N GLU A 858 8.77 -34.53 48.28
CA GLU A 858 8.85 -34.80 49.73
C GLU A 858 7.49 -34.62 50.41
N GLU A 859 6.74 -33.59 49.99
CA GLU A 859 5.39 -33.26 50.44
C GLU A 859 4.41 -33.47 49.28
N ALA A 860 3.23 -34.02 49.59
CA ALA A 860 2.16 -34.10 48.60
C ALA A 860 1.52 -32.72 48.40
N GLY A 861 0.83 -32.53 47.29
CA GLY A 861 0.13 -31.26 47.06
C GLY A 861 -0.08 -30.93 45.59
N GLN A 862 -0.73 -29.79 45.35
CA GLN A 862 -0.82 -29.21 44.01
C GLN A 862 0.51 -28.56 43.64
N TRP A 863 1.01 -28.91 42.47
CA TRP A 863 2.19 -28.33 41.85
C TRP A 863 1.81 -27.61 40.57
N VAL A 864 2.65 -26.66 40.20
CA VAL A 864 2.51 -25.82 39.02
C VAL A 864 3.61 -26.18 38.04
N ALA A 865 3.24 -26.34 36.77
CA ALA A 865 4.16 -26.53 35.66
C ALA A 865 4.05 -25.32 34.74
N GLU A 866 5.20 -24.80 34.33
CA GLU A 866 5.35 -23.59 33.54
C GLU A 866 6.37 -23.82 32.44
N ILE A 867 6.03 -23.53 31.18
CA ILE A 867 7.00 -23.51 30.09
C ILE A 867 7.75 -22.17 30.12
N ASP A 868 9.07 -22.26 30.04
CA ASP A 868 10.02 -21.16 30.07
C ASP A 868 11.03 -21.30 28.91
N ILE A 869 11.54 -20.18 28.37
CA ILE A 869 12.54 -20.16 27.29
C ILE A 869 13.78 -19.44 27.78
N ARG A 870 14.86 -20.19 28.00
CA ARG A 870 16.11 -19.66 28.55
C ARG A 870 16.98 -19.06 27.44
N HIS A 871 17.27 -17.76 27.52
CA HIS A 871 18.22 -17.13 26.62
C HIS A 871 19.66 -17.36 27.12
N GLY A 872 20.62 -17.55 26.21
CA GLY A 872 22.00 -17.97 26.53
C GLY A 872 22.76 -17.00 27.47
N ARG A 873 23.88 -17.48 28.04
CA ARG A 873 24.70 -16.86 29.11
C ARG A 873 25.21 -15.41 28.89
N PHE A 874 24.93 -14.74 27.77
CA PHE A 874 25.53 -13.44 27.41
C PHE A 874 24.55 -12.31 27.09
N GLN A 875 23.25 -12.41 27.41
CA GLN A 875 22.32 -11.28 27.25
C GLN A 875 22.03 -10.58 28.58
N THR A 876 22.46 -9.31 28.65
CA THR A 876 22.30 -8.37 29.76
C THR A 876 20.84 -7.94 29.94
N SER A 877 20.26 -8.27 31.10
CA SER A 877 19.51 -7.39 32.02
C SER A 877 18.49 -6.34 31.51
N ARG A 878 17.94 -6.45 30.29
CA ARG A 878 16.85 -5.55 29.82
C ARG A 878 15.50 -6.21 29.51
N PHE A 879 15.40 -7.54 29.57
CA PHE A 879 14.10 -8.21 29.53
C PHE A 879 13.66 -8.46 30.97
N HIS A 880 12.79 -7.57 31.49
CA HIS A 880 11.98 -7.90 32.65
C HIS A 880 11.20 -9.20 32.37
N GLU A 881 11.11 -10.02 33.40
CA GLU A 881 10.42 -11.31 33.49
C GLU A 881 9.34 -11.48 32.41
N ILE A 882 9.66 -12.22 31.34
CA ILE A 882 8.61 -12.71 30.45
C ILE A 882 7.75 -13.65 31.31
N PRO A 883 6.46 -13.37 31.53
CA PRO A 883 5.60 -14.26 32.28
C PRO A 883 5.58 -15.63 31.59
N SER A 884 5.49 -16.71 32.37
CA SER A 884 5.51 -18.07 31.82
C SER A 884 4.51 -18.22 30.68
N ILE A 885 5.00 -18.83 29.58
CA ILE A 885 4.33 -18.90 28.27
C ILE A 885 3.08 -19.78 28.34
N ALA A 886 3.11 -20.83 29.16
CA ALA A 886 1.96 -21.69 29.43
C ALA A 886 2.07 -22.31 30.83
N ARG A 887 0.95 -22.34 31.56
CA ARG A 887 0.88 -22.83 32.94
C ARG A 887 -0.22 -23.88 33.10
N THR A 888 0.10 -24.97 33.79
CA THR A 888 -0.90 -25.96 34.23
C THR A 888 -0.65 -26.38 35.66
N ARG A 889 -1.62 -27.10 36.25
CA ARG A 889 -1.56 -27.59 37.63
C ARG A 889 -1.82 -29.08 37.66
N TRP A 890 -1.07 -29.81 38.47
CA TRP A 890 -1.31 -31.22 38.73
C TRP A 890 -0.95 -31.56 40.16
N PHE A 891 -1.39 -32.72 40.65
CA PHE A 891 -1.11 -33.17 42.01
C PHE A 891 0.08 -34.15 42.01
N ARG A 892 1.01 -33.98 42.96
CA ARG A 892 2.16 -34.88 43.12
C ARG A 892 2.05 -35.69 44.41
N PHE A 893 2.41 -36.98 44.32
CA PHE A 893 2.45 -37.91 45.45
C PHE A 893 3.79 -37.83 46.21
N PRO A 894 3.82 -38.04 47.54
CA PRO A 894 5.02 -37.95 48.34
C PRO A 894 5.86 -39.23 48.26
N LYS A 895 7.16 -39.11 48.55
CA LYS A 895 8.19 -40.17 48.42
C LYS A 895 7.83 -41.48 49.14
N ASN A 896 7.16 -41.40 50.29
CA ASN A 896 6.87 -42.55 51.16
C ASN A 896 5.48 -43.16 50.96
N TRP A 897 4.71 -42.72 49.95
CA TRP A 897 3.43 -43.35 49.63
C TRP A 897 3.69 -44.63 48.79
N CYS A 898 3.59 -45.80 49.42
CA CYS A 898 3.49 -47.07 48.71
C CYS A 898 2.05 -47.25 48.24
N ASP A 899 1.81 -47.71 47.01
CA ASP A 899 0.47 -48.00 46.50
C ASP A 899 -0.23 -49.05 47.39
N TRP A 900 -0.89 -48.63 48.47
CA TRP A 900 -1.60 -49.51 49.41
C TRP A 900 -2.95 -49.98 48.88
N VAL A 901 -3.32 -49.49 47.69
CA VAL A 901 -4.50 -49.88 46.96
C VAL A 901 -4.05 -49.86 45.49
N GLU A 902 -4.31 -50.92 44.75
CA GLU A 902 -4.21 -50.92 43.29
C GLU A 902 -5.28 -49.99 42.69
N TRP A 903 -5.15 -48.67 42.88
CA TRP A 903 -6.01 -47.66 42.24
C TRP A 903 -5.89 -47.70 40.72
N ALA A 904 -4.81 -48.30 40.20
CA ALA A 904 -4.57 -48.50 38.77
C ALA A 904 -5.62 -49.38 38.08
N PHE A 905 -6.46 -50.13 38.83
CA PHE A 905 -7.44 -51.06 38.26
C PHE A 905 -8.91 -50.76 38.57
N SER A 906 -9.25 -49.73 39.35
CA SER A 906 -10.65 -49.28 39.46
C SER A 906 -10.97 -48.34 38.29
N PRO A 907 -11.87 -48.72 37.37
CA PRO A 907 -12.31 -47.83 36.31
C PRO A 907 -12.92 -46.57 36.95
N THR A 908 -12.55 -45.39 36.46
CA THR A 908 -13.13 -44.10 36.89
C THR A 908 -14.66 -44.14 36.94
N VAL A 909 -15.27 -44.95 36.08
CA VAL A 909 -16.72 -45.18 35.98
C VAL A 909 -17.31 -45.89 37.21
N GLU A 910 -16.60 -46.82 37.86
CA GLU A 910 -17.09 -47.50 39.09
C GLU A 910 -17.00 -46.59 40.31
N CYS A 911 -15.96 -45.76 40.41
CA CYS A 911 -15.87 -44.75 41.46
C CYS A 911 -16.94 -43.67 41.29
N LEU A 912 -17.23 -43.25 40.05
CA LEU A 912 -18.27 -42.26 39.74
C LEU A 912 -19.68 -42.84 39.91
N GLY A 913 -19.91 -44.11 39.58
CA GLY A 913 -21.23 -44.77 39.72
C GLY A 913 -21.73 -44.92 41.16
N HIS A 914 -20.87 -44.71 42.17
CA HIS A 914 -21.29 -44.64 43.58
C HIS A 914 -21.86 -43.26 43.98
N PHE A 915 -21.70 -42.22 43.16
CA PHE A 915 -22.19 -40.87 43.41
C PHE A 915 -23.58 -40.59 42.80
N ASP A 916 -24.13 -41.51 42.00
CA ASP A 916 -25.38 -41.30 41.23
C ASP A 916 -26.68 -41.31 42.07
N ASN A 917 -26.61 -41.49 43.39
CA ASN A 917 -27.81 -41.59 44.25
C ASN A 917 -28.06 -40.38 45.16
N ASP A 918 -27.27 -39.29 45.07
CA ASP A 918 -27.52 -38.06 45.84
C ASP A 918 -27.76 -36.87 44.90
N GLU A 919 -29.03 -36.67 44.52
CA GLU A 919 -29.49 -35.65 43.55
C GLU A 919 -29.16 -34.19 43.92
N ASN A 920 -28.60 -33.92 45.09
CA ASN A 920 -28.39 -32.54 45.58
C ASN A 920 -27.00 -31.95 45.35
N TYR A 921 -26.02 -32.69 44.80
CA TYR A 921 -24.63 -32.19 44.68
C TYR A 921 -24.14 -31.88 43.25
N LEU A 922 -24.94 -32.17 42.21
CA LEU A 922 -24.49 -32.16 40.81
C LEU A 922 -24.73 -30.85 40.03
N GLY A 923 -25.19 -29.77 40.66
CA GLY A 923 -25.57 -28.54 39.96
C GLY A 923 -24.43 -27.63 39.49
N THR A 924 -23.20 -27.77 40.00
CA THR A 924 -22.17 -26.72 39.86
C THR A 924 -20.74 -27.19 39.53
N ILE A 925 -20.52 -28.46 39.19
CA ILE A 925 -19.15 -28.98 39.01
C ILE A 925 -19.01 -29.69 37.66
N ASP A 926 -18.14 -29.14 36.82
CA ASP A 926 -17.69 -29.76 35.57
C ASP A 926 -16.99 -31.10 35.89
N SER A 927 -17.58 -32.19 35.40
CA SER A 927 -17.45 -33.54 35.95
C SER A 927 -16.17 -34.30 35.53
N GLN A 928 -15.32 -33.71 34.66
CA GLN A 928 -14.21 -34.46 34.04
C GLN A 928 -12.86 -34.39 34.78
N ALA A 929 -12.69 -33.55 35.80
CA ALA A 929 -11.40 -33.48 36.53
C ALA A 929 -11.50 -33.09 38.02
N MET A 930 -12.57 -32.39 38.43
CA MET A 930 -12.66 -31.78 39.75
C MET A 930 -12.96 -32.73 40.94
N PRO A 931 -13.71 -33.84 40.79
CA PRO A 931 -14.02 -34.72 41.93
C PRO A 931 -12.77 -35.33 42.58
N TRP A 932 -11.81 -35.75 41.75
CA TRP A 932 -10.56 -36.33 42.22
C TRP A 932 -9.61 -35.29 42.82
N THR A 933 -9.56 -34.08 42.25
CA THR A 933 -8.74 -33.00 42.81
C THR A 933 -9.33 -32.47 44.12
N TYR A 934 -10.66 -32.43 44.26
CA TYR A 934 -11.34 -32.09 45.51
C TYR A 934 -11.12 -33.17 46.58
N PHE A 935 -11.28 -34.45 46.22
CA PHE A 935 -10.94 -35.57 47.10
C PHE A 935 -9.49 -35.48 47.59
N LEU A 936 -8.52 -35.28 46.69
CA LEU A 936 -7.10 -35.15 47.05
C LEU A 936 -6.82 -33.89 47.88
N HIS A 937 -7.55 -32.79 47.65
CA HIS A 937 -7.48 -31.59 48.47
C HIS A 937 -7.96 -31.84 49.90
N VAL A 938 -9.14 -32.46 50.04
CA VAL A 938 -9.73 -32.83 51.33
C VAL A 938 -8.80 -33.82 52.07
N PHE A 939 -8.27 -34.82 51.36
CA PHE A 939 -7.31 -35.79 51.89
C PHE A 939 -5.99 -35.16 52.37
N HIS A 940 -5.51 -34.13 51.67
CA HIS A 940 -4.20 -33.53 51.95
C HIS A 940 -4.23 -32.47 53.07
N ARG A 941 -5.22 -31.57 53.06
CA ARG A 941 -5.19 -30.37 53.90
C ARG A 941 -6.09 -30.41 55.12
N SER A 942 -7.07 -31.30 55.12
CA SER A 942 -8.11 -31.28 56.14
C SER A 942 -7.63 -32.08 57.37
N ILE A 943 -7.81 -31.53 58.56
CA ILE A 943 -7.31 -32.09 59.82
C ILE A 943 -8.51 -32.34 60.73
N GLY A 944 -8.62 -33.55 61.28
CA GLY A 944 -9.61 -33.87 62.31
C GLY A 944 -10.91 -34.52 61.80
N GLN A 945 -11.91 -34.59 62.68
CA GLN A 945 -13.09 -35.43 62.52
C GLN A 945 -14.02 -35.03 61.37
N GLU A 946 -14.15 -33.74 61.07
CA GLU A 946 -15.01 -33.29 59.96
C GLU A 946 -14.45 -33.75 58.60
N SER A 947 -13.14 -33.78 58.46
CA SER A 947 -12.44 -34.28 57.27
C SER A 947 -12.67 -35.77 57.05
N CYS A 948 -12.72 -36.56 58.13
CA CYS A 948 -13.07 -37.97 58.07
C CYS A 948 -14.50 -38.16 57.59
N LYS A 949 -15.43 -37.31 58.06
CA LYS A 949 -16.84 -37.36 57.68
C LYS A 949 -17.03 -36.98 56.22
N GLU A 950 -16.33 -35.95 55.74
CA GLU A 950 -16.30 -35.57 54.33
C GLU A 950 -15.71 -36.67 53.44
N LEU A 951 -14.58 -37.26 53.81
CA LEU A 951 -13.99 -38.39 53.07
C LEU A 951 -14.87 -39.62 53.08
N ARG A 952 -15.54 -39.91 54.20
CA ARG A 952 -16.50 -41.01 54.31
C ARG A 952 -17.72 -40.78 53.44
N ASN A 953 -18.24 -39.55 53.39
CA ASN A 953 -19.33 -39.17 52.50
C ASN A 953 -18.90 -39.25 51.02
N LEU A 954 -17.65 -38.92 50.71
CA LEU A 954 -17.10 -38.99 49.36
C LEU A 954 -16.84 -40.42 48.87
N LEU A 955 -16.18 -41.27 49.67
CA LEU A 955 -15.76 -42.60 49.23
C LEU A 955 -16.79 -43.71 49.53
N GLY A 956 -17.72 -43.47 50.44
CA GLY A 956 -18.55 -44.51 51.01
C GLY A 956 -17.79 -45.38 52.02
N GLU A 957 -18.52 -45.96 52.96
CA GLU A 957 -17.97 -46.69 54.11
C GLU A 957 -17.17 -47.94 53.69
N LYS A 958 -17.64 -48.67 52.68
CA LYS A 958 -16.96 -49.90 52.22
C LYS A 958 -15.57 -49.63 51.63
N ILE A 959 -15.42 -48.57 50.83
CA ILE A 959 -14.16 -48.22 50.17
C ILE A 959 -13.19 -47.59 51.16
N LEU A 960 -13.69 -46.72 52.04
CA LEU A 960 -12.88 -46.14 53.11
C LEU A 960 -12.31 -47.25 54.01
N ASN A 961 -13.10 -48.28 54.32
CA ASN A 961 -12.65 -49.40 55.13
C ASN A 961 -11.55 -50.20 54.42
N LEU A 962 -11.61 -50.38 53.10
CA LEU A 962 -10.55 -51.04 52.33
C LEU A 962 -9.27 -50.19 52.21
N ALA A 963 -9.38 -48.87 52.31
CA ALA A 963 -8.27 -47.94 52.12
C ALA A 963 -7.43 -47.70 53.39
N LEU A 964 -7.94 -48.05 54.58
CA LEU A 964 -7.23 -47.84 55.84
C LEU A 964 -6.23 -48.97 56.09
N PRO A 965 -4.95 -48.68 56.41
CA PRO A 965 -3.93 -49.73 56.52
C PRO A 965 -4.21 -50.72 57.66
N PHE A 966 -4.97 -50.33 58.68
CA PHE A 966 -5.26 -51.14 59.87
C PHE A 966 -6.62 -51.84 59.84
N SER A 967 -7.34 -51.82 58.71
CA SER A 967 -8.62 -52.53 58.58
C SER A 967 -8.41 -54.02 58.28
N GLU A 968 -9.40 -54.84 58.67
CA GLU A 968 -9.42 -56.26 58.35
C GLU A 968 -9.34 -56.48 56.82
N GLY A 969 -8.43 -57.36 56.39
CA GLY A 969 -8.16 -57.65 54.97
C GLY A 969 -6.99 -56.85 54.36
N SER A 970 -6.51 -55.80 55.01
CA SER A 970 -5.36 -55.02 54.54
C SER A 970 -4.05 -55.81 54.60
N LYS A 971 -3.18 -55.64 53.60
CA LYS A 971 -1.90 -56.35 53.49
C LYS A 971 -0.73 -55.41 53.74
N TRP A 972 0.15 -55.78 54.66
CA TRP A 972 1.35 -55.05 55.02
C TRP A 972 2.57 -55.76 54.44
N GLU A 973 3.49 -55.00 53.87
CA GLU A 973 4.80 -55.52 53.48
C GLU A 973 5.86 -54.90 54.39
N ILE A 974 6.34 -55.68 55.36
CA ILE A 974 7.32 -55.23 56.36
C ILE A 974 8.70 -55.74 55.96
N LYS A 975 9.69 -54.84 55.97
CA LYS A 975 11.08 -55.18 55.70
C LYS A 975 11.75 -55.70 56.98
N SER A 976 12.14 -56.98 56.98
CA SER A 976 12.77 -57.64 58.14
C SER A 976 14.26 -57.34 58.26
N ASP A 977 14.93 -57.14 57.13
CA ASP A 977 16.34 -56.78 56.99
C ASP A 977 16.61 -56.27 55.56
N SER A 978 17.87 -56.01 55.19
CA SER A 978 18.21 -55.40 53.89
C SER A 978 17.70 -56.14 52.64
N ARG A 979 17.27 -57.41 52.73
CA ARG A 979 16.92 -58.25 51.56
C ARG A 979 15.63 -59.06 51.69
N THR A 980 14.93 -59.04 52.82
CA THR A 980 13.73 -59.90 53.02
C THR A 980 12.50 -59.07 53.40
N PHE A 981 11.45 -59.18 52.59
CA PHE A 981 10.14 -58.58 52.85
C PHE A 981 9.17 -59.65 53.34
N LEU A 982 8.39 -59.32 54.36
CA LEU A 982 7.35 -60.15 54.95
C LEU A 982 6.00 -59.57 54.58
N ARG A 983 5.09 -60.42 54.13
CA ARG A 983 3.70 -60.03 53.91
C ARG A 983 2.85 -60.46 55.08
N LEU A 984 2.18 -59.49 55.70
CA LEU A 984 1.26 -59.70 56.81
C LEU A 984 -0.15 -59.28 56.40
N LEU A 985 -1.15 -60.10 56.69
CA LEU A 985 -2.56 -59.80 56.47
C LEU A 985 -3.18 -59.35 57.80
N VAL A 986 -3.85 -58.20 57.83
CA VAL A 986 -4.62 -57.78 59.02
C VAL A 986 -5.85 -58.67 59.14
N ILE A 987 -5.90 -59.49 60.19
CA ILE A 987 -7.03 -60.39 60.49
C ILE A 987 -8.06 -59.66 61.35
N SER A 988 -7.61 -58.82 62.28
CA SER A 988 -8.49 -58.02 63.12
C SER A 988 -7.75 -56.79 63.64
N SER A 989 -8.53 -55.76 63.96
CA SER A 989 -8.02 -54.51 64.50
C SER A 989 -8.98 -53.99 65.56
N SER A 990 -8.43 -53.45 66.64
CA SER A 990 -9.20 -52.76 67.68
C SER A 990 -9.78 -51.43 67.18
N VAL A 991 -9.40 -50.99 65.98
CA VAL A 991 -9.91 -49.80 65.32
C VAL A 991 -10.79 -50.26 64.17
N ASP A 992 -12.07 -50.45 64.46
CA ASP A 992 -13.08 -50.54 63.42
C ASP A 992 -13.22 -49.18 62.73
N ALA A 993 -13.54 -49.16 61.45
CA ALA A 993 -13.85 -47.93 60.71
C ALA A 993 -15.23 -47.34 61.06
N THR A 994 -15.60 -47.46 62.34
CA THR A 994 -16.72 -46.78 62.97
C THR A 994 -16.33 -45.37 63.38
N GLU A 995 -17.32 -44.52 63.66
CA GLU A 995 -17.09 -43.15 64.13
C GLU A 995 -16.25 -43.09 65.41
N ALA A 996 -16.29 -44.16 66.23
CA ALA A 996 -15.48 -44.33 67.43
C ALA A 996 -14.00 -44.63 67.13
N GLY A 997 -13.70 -45.49 66.14
CA GLY A 997 -12.33 -45.80 65.73
C GLY A 997 -11.66 -44.67 64.95
N LEU A 998 -12.42 -43.89 64.17
CA LEU A 998 -11.92 -42.70 63.50
C LEU A 998 -11.51 -41.57 64.46
N ARG A 999 -11.95 -41.60 65.74
CA ARG A 999 -11.51 -40.64 66.77
C ARG A 999 -10.03 -40.79 67.12
N CYS A 1000 -9.43 -41.96 66.90
CA CYS A 1000 -8.01 -42.22 67.14
C CYS A 1000 -7.09 -41.38 66.23
N PHE A 1001 -7.62 -40.80 65.14
CA PHE A 1001 -6.92 -39.92 64.22
C PHE A 1001 -7.12 -38.43 64.52
N GLY A 1002 -7.73 -38.08 65.65
CA GLY A 1002 -7.96 -36.69 66.05
C GLY A 1002 -6.67 -35.87 66.03
N GLY A 1003 -6.60 -34.88 65.14
CA GLY A 1003 -5.44 -33.99 64.98
C GLY A 1003 -4.45 -34.38 63.87
N CYS A 1004 -4.64 -35.50 63.18
CA CYS A 1004 -3.83 -35.92 62.04
C CYS A 1004 -4.57 -35.70 60.72
N SER A 1005 -3.89 -35.21 59.69
CA SER A 1005 -4.45 -35.16 58.32
C SER A 1005 -4.60 -36.58 57.74
N PRO A 1006 -5.55 -36.86 56.84
CA PRO A 1006 -5.73 -38.17 56.19
C PRO A 1006 -4.47 -38.77 55.58
N ILE A 1007 -3.58 -37.95 55.02
CA ILE A 1007 -2.28 -38.41 54.50
C ILE A 1007 -1.31 -38.93 55.59
N GLN A 1008 -1.57 -38.64 56.86
CA GLN A 1008 -0.83 -39.13 58.03
C GLN A 1008 -1.46 -40.39 58.64
N TRP A 1009 -2.58 -40.91 58.11
CA TRP A 1009 -3.22 -42.14 58.62
C TRP A 1009 -2.42 -43.42 58.28
N CYS A 1010 -1.36 -43.26 57.51
CA CYS A 1010 -0.31 -44.26 57.32
C CYS A 1010 0.44 -44.63 58.60
N TYR A 1011 0.47 -43.73 59.58
CA TYR A 1011 1.12 -43.99 60.86
C TYR A 1011 0.17 -44.75 61.77
N ILE A 1012 0.69 -45.80 62.41
CA ILE A 1012 -0.06 -46.62 63.34
C ILE A 1012 -0.60 -45.72 64.48
N PRO A 1013 -1.92 -45.67 64.70
CA PRO A 1013 -2.50 -44.83 65.74
C PRO A 1013 -2.01 -45.21 67.12
N LYS A 1014 -1.92 -44.24 68.03
CA LYS A 1014 -1.73 -44.57 69.45
C LYS A 1014 -3.02 -45.23 69.97
N GLN A 1015 -2.87 -46.27 70.78
CA GLN A 1015 -3.94 -47.12 71.33
C GLN A 1015 -4.58 -48.09 70.32
N ILE A 1016 -3.77 -48.73 69.49
CA ILE A 1016 -4.24 -49.79 68.60
C ILE A 1016 -3.70 -51.15 69.01
N GLN A 1017 -4.55 -52.16 68.85
CA GLN A 1017 -4.20 -53.57 68.93
C GLN A 1017 -4.68 -54.26 67.65
N MET A 1018 -3.78 -54.91 66.93
CA MET A 1018 -4.07 -55.60 65.67
C MET A 1018 -3.55 -57.03 65.69
N GLN A 1019 -4.27 -57.95 65.06
CA GLN A 1019 -3.77 -59.27 64.73
C GLN A 1019 -3.38 -59.33 63.26
N LEU A 1020 -2.14 -59.73 63.00
CA LEU A 1020 -1.49 -59.77 61.70
C LEU A 1020 -1.09 -61.21 61.37
N GLN A 1021 -1.62 -61.79 60.29
CA GLN A 1021 -1.25 -63.12 59.81
C GLN A 1021 -0.06 -63.07 58.86
N MET A 1022 0.96 -63.88 59.08
CA MET A 1022 2.00 -64.07 58.08
C MET A 1022 1.44 -64.79 56.85
N GLU A 1023 1.48 -64.17 55.67
CA GLU A 1023 1.09 -64.85 54.42
C GLU A 1023 2.17 -65.80 53.91
N GLN A 1024 3.43 -65.59 54.32
CA GLN A 1024 4.59 -66.32 53.84
C GLN A 1024 5.43 -66.86 55.01
N SER A 1025 5.96 -68.07 54.86
CA SER A 1025 6.87 -68.64 55.85
C SER A 1025 8.20 -67.91 55.84
N SER A 1026 8.68 -67.48 57.00
CA SER A 1026 10.02 -66.92 57.20
C SER A 1026 10.81 -67.80 58.15
N ARG A 1027 12.05 -68.10 57.77
CA ARG A 1027 12.96 -68.97 58.54
C ARG A 1027 13.18 -68.50 59.97
N PHE A 1028 13.07 -67.20 60.24
CA PHE A 1028 13.38 -66.58 61.53
C PHE A 1028 12.15 -66.14 62.33
N LEU A 1029 11.00 -66.01 61.67
CA LEU A 1029 9.88 -65.22 62.19
C LEU A 1029 8.57 -66.01 62.30
N GLY A 1030 8.44 -67.13 61.58
CA GLY A 1030 7.27 -68.01 61.71
C GLY A 1030 6.88 -68.68 60.40
N LYS A 1031 5.93 -69.61 60.45
CA LYS A 1031 5.35 -70.23 59.25
C LYS A 1031 4.23 -69.34 58.70
N ALA A 1032 3.92 -69.49 57.40
CA ALA A 1032 2.69 -68.92 56.86
C ALA A 1032 1.49 -69.37 57.72
N GLY A 1033 0.63 -68.42 58.07
CA GLY A 1033 -0.48 -68.59 59.01
C GLY A 1033 -0.19 -68.14 60.44
N THR A 1034 1.06 -67.86 60.82
CA THR A 1034 1.40 -67.38 62.18
C THR A 1034 0.74 -66.03 62.44
N VAL A 1035 0.08 -65.88 63.59
CA VAL A 1035 -0.61 -64.64 63.98
C VAL A 1035 0.25 -63.85 64.96
N TRP A 1036 0.46 -62.59 64.64
CA TRP A 1036 1.20 -61.63 65.43
C TRP A 1036 0.26 -60.56 65.97
N THR A 1037 0.42 -60.21 67.24
CA THR A 1037 -0.30 -59.11 67.86
C THR A 1037 0.59 -57.88 67.84
N LEU A 1038 0.16 -56.86 67.08
CA LEU A 1038 0.74 -55.53 67.13
C LEU A 1038 -0.01 -54.68 68.15
N GLN A 1039 0.69 -54.11 69.12
CA GLN A 1039 0.11 -53.22 70.13
C GLN A 1039 0.92 -51.93 70.22
N GLN A 1040 0.23 -50.79 70.25
CA GLN A 1040 0.86 -49.48 70.49
C GLN A 1040 0.03 -48.70 71.50
N THR A 1041 0.58 -48.46 72.70
CA THR A 1041 -0.09 -47.65 73.73
C THR A 1041 0.31 -46.17 73.65
N LEU A 1042 -0.35 -45.29 74.41
CA LEU A 1042 -0.01 -43.87 74.47
C LEU A 1042 1.43 -43.59 74.96
N LYS A 1043 2.01 -44.53 75.71
CA LYS A 1043 3.33 -44.40 76.34
C LYS A 1043 4.47 -44.96 75.48
N ASP A 1044 4.15 -45.75 74.46
CA ASP A 1044 5.15 -46.40 73.62
C ASP A 1044 5.68 -45.41 72.57
N LYS A 1045 7.01 -45.40 72.40
CA LYS A 1045 7.65 -44.60 71.34
C LYS A 1045 7.51 -45.26 69.97
N GLU A 1046 7.40 -46.58 69.93
CA GLU A 1046 7.29 -47.40 68.71
C GLU A 1046 6.27 -48.54 68.93
N PRO A 1047 5.59 -49.02 67.88
CA PRO A 1047 4.65 -50.13 67.96
C PRO A 1047 5.38 -51.45 68.30
N LEU A 1048 4.84 -52.21 69.23
CA LEU A 1048 5.37 -53.51 69.64
C LEU A 1048 4.66 -54.62 68.88
N LEU A 1049 5.42 -55.52 68.26
CA LEU A 1049 4.90 -56.65 67.48
C LEU A 1049 5.36 -57.95 68.15
N ALA A 1050 4.41 -58.74 68.65
CA ALA A 1050 4.68 -60.00 69.35
C ALA A 1050 3.97 -61.17 68.67
N SER A 1051 4.66 -62.30 68.49
CA SER A 1051 4.06 -63.53 67.98
C SER A 1051 3.34 -64.30 69.10
N GLU A 1052 2.19 -64.90 68.85
CA GLU A 1052 1.46 -65.76 69.82
C GLU A 1052 2.06 -67.18 69.95
N THR A 1053 3.36 -67.36 69.69
CA THR A 1053 4.05 -68.66 69.73
C THR A 1053 5.27 -68.66 70.62
#